data_AF-A0A948E0C9-F1
#
_entry.id   AF-A0A948E0C9-F1
#
_cell.length_a   1.000
_cell.length_b   1.000
_cell.length_c   1.000
_cell.angle_alpha   90.00
_cell.angle_beta   90.00
_cell.angle_gamma   90.00
#
_symmetry.space_group_name_H-M   'P 1'
#
loop_
_entity.id
_entity.type
_entity.pdbx_description
1 polymer ?
#
loop_
_entity_poly.entity_id
_entity_poly.type
_entity_poly.pdbx_seq_one_letter_code
_entity_poly.pdbx_strand_id
1 'polypeptide(L)'
;MKQISILISLIITFFFVNTAAFAQEMEYKSIHALELEQHQDFLPTQRYYGNPAQGHNFKAPNKVVYGYLPYWITDLSYIRWQDLSHIAFFSVEVNTNGTLGNRRGWPDNDLVTTAHNNGVKVELVFTLMDSGAITTIVNNATTRNNLAEAMVDEMVLGNADGINIDFEFVQGAAATGFGDFLNAIRAELDSRGLTTKTISMAGPAVDWSGGIDLPRIIQTLDLYFIMAYDYFYSGSTYAGPSGMFRSTDTWDSVSTRNVLRSVATAAKAVGESYRYKIIAGLPYYGREWITAGSSWPSSVNSHVGTVTYASARSIIAGGRTPTWDAGICNSALIWQASGSWHQAWYEDENSLRCKYDLILQQQIGGVGYWALGYDNGYTELWDLIEEYFTAPVTQGEGYITDPIEINGFPYSDSRDTSTSGYRYFNYYSCNPDLDEYGREFVYQFDTCQPGTLTASVNDAAGLDPDIHLLSELSETACIDRAHIDLSTHVNPGRYYIVIDTYVDGAVELEGVYTFNASFTPDGGTSPCPGGTTCVEGSCVCASGTLCGSVCVDTLTDNANCGSCGHSCTGTDTCINGNCVPEGTDAGTDTGTDTGIDTGTDTGTDTGTDGGDEPCNTCKTEYNCACTTPGSKQSSFPVLFASLMILGIAIFRRRL
;
A
#
# COMPACT_ATOMS: atom_id res chain seq x y z
N MET A 1 16.91 -9.88 -55.93
CA MET A 1 15.60 -9.20 -56.06
C MET A 1 14.63 -9.60 -54.94
N LYS A 2 14.07 -10.82 -54.88
CA LYS A 2 13.07 -11.21 -53.84
C LYS A 2 13.45 -10.83 -52.38
N GLN A 3 14.68 -11.10 -51.94
CA GLN A 3 15.12 -10.73 -50.57
C GLN A 3 15.17 -9.21 -50.31
N ILE A 4 15.47 -8.40 -51.34
CA ILE A 4 15.48 -6.93 -51.21
C ILE A 4 14.06 -6.39 -51.09
N SER A 5 13.10 -6.97 -51.83
CA SER A 5 11.68 -6.63 -51.69
C SER A 5 11.13 -6.98 -50.30
N ILE A 6 11.54 -8.11 -49.71
CA ILE A 6 11.13 -8.49 -48.35
C ILE A 6 11.73 -7.52 -47.31
N LEU A 7 13.00 -7.17 -47.42
CA LEU A 7 13.65 -6.23 -46.50
C LEU A 7 13.04 -4.81 -46.60
N ILE A 8 12.76 -4.33 -47.83
CA ILE A 8 12.07 -3.06 -48.05
C ILE A 8 10.64 -3.12 -47.51
N SER A 9 9.91 -4.22 -47.71
CA SER A 9 8.55 -4.38 -47.15
C SER A 9 8.56 -4.39 -45.62
N LEU A 10 9.53 -5.05 -44.99
CA LEU A 10 9.70 -5.04 -43.54
C LEU A 10 10.05 -3.65 -43.01
N ILE A 11 10.98 -2.93 -43.65
CA ILE A 11 11.36 -1.55 -43.25
C ILE A 11 10.18 -0.60 -43.43
N ILE A 12 9.44 -0.70 -44.53
CA ILE A 12 8.22 0.09 -44.78
C ILE A 12 7.15 -0.25 -43.74
N THR A 13 6.91 -1.52 -43.45
CA THR A 13 5.92 -1.93 -42.43
C THR A 13 6.32 -1.44 -41.04
N PHE A 14 7.60 -1.52 -40.69
CA PHE A 14 8.13 -1.00 -39.43
C PHE A 14 8.00 0.53 -39.35
N PHE A 15 8.26 1.26 -40.45
CA PHE A 15 8.02 2.72 -40.52
C PHE A 15 6.54 3.07 -40.43
N PHE A 16 5.64 2.32 -41.08
CA PHE A 16 4.19 2.57 -41.01
C PHE A 16 3.60 2.22 -39.63
N VAL A 17 4.07 1.17 -38.96
CA VAL A 17 3.65 0.84 -37.58
C VAL A 17 4.12 1.92 -36.60
N ASN A 18 5.38 2.37 -36.70
CA ASN A 18 5.86 3.46 -35.85
C ASN A 18 5.15 4.79 -36.15
N THR A 19 4.94 5.15 -37.42
CA THR A 19 4.21 6.40 -37.77
C THR A 19 2.72 6.33 -37.45
N ALA A 20 2.09 5.15 -37.44
CA ALA A 20 0.72 4.99 -36.94
C ALA A 20 0.65 5.17 -35.41
N ALA A 21 1.61 4.64 -34.65
CA ALA A 21 1.72 4.89 -33.21
C ALA A 21 1.92 6.40 -32.92
N PHE A 22 2.86 7.06 -33.59
CA PHE A 22 3.07 8.50 -33.48
C PHE A 22 1.89 9.35 -34.00
N ALA A 23 1.10 8.87 -34.96
CA ALA A 23 -0.09 9.58 -35.43
C ALA A 23 -1.26 9.46 -34.44
N GLN A 24 -1.41 8.32 -33.76
CA GLN A 24 -2.41 8.13 -32.71
C GLN A 24 -2.13 9.02 -31.47
N GLU A 25 -0.88 9.38 -31.23
CA GLU A 25 -0.47 10.29 -30.15
C GLU A 25 -0.84 11.77 -30.39
N MET A 26 -1.17 12.19 -31.61
CA MET A 26 -1.62 13.58 -31.88
C MET A 26 -3.11 13.82 -31.59
N GLU A 27 -3.88 12.78 -31.24
CA GLU A 27 -5.34 12.88 -31.01
C GLU A 27 -5.77 12.34 -29.62
N TYR A 28 -4.83 11.85 -28.80
CA TYR A 28 -5.13 11.42 -27.44
C TYR A 28 -5.24 12.61 -26.47
N LYS A 29 -6.42 12.79 -25.87
CA LYS A 29 -6.63 13.63 -24.68
C LYS A 29 -6.85 12.72 -23.47
N SER A 30 -6.19 13.01 -22.35
CA SER A 30 -6.42 12.35 -21.07
C SER A 30 -7.81 12.65 -20.50
N ILE A 31 -8.24 11.89 -19.49
CA ILE A 31 -9.47 12.22 -18.75
C ILE A 31 -9.40 13.62 -18.10
N HIS A 32 -8.26 14.04 -17.54
CA HIS A 32 -8.12 15.37 -16.95
C HIS A 32 -8.32 16.48 -18.00
N ALA A 33 -7.72 16.33 -19.19
CA ALA A 33 -7.88 17.29 -20.28
C ALA A 33 -9.31 17.31 -20.86
N LEU A 34 -9.96 16.14 -20.99
CA LEU A 34 -11.35 16.03 -21.44
C LEU A 34 -12.32 16.67 -20.45
N GLU A 35 -12.14 16.42 -19.16
CA GLU A 35 -13.06 16.92 -18.13
C GLU A 35 -12.81 18.39 -17.80
N LEU A 36 -11.57 18.89 -17.92
CA LEU A 36 -11.30 20.35 -17.94
C LEU A 36 -12.08 21.07 -19.05
N GLU A 37 -12.09 20.51 -20.26
CA GLU A 37 -12.83 21.07 -21.40
C GLU A 37 -14.36 20.96 -21.18
N GLN A 38 -14.83 19.83 -20.65
CA GLN A 38 -16.25 19.62 -20.33
C GLN A 38 -16.76 20.58 -19.25
N HIS A 39 -15.95 20.87 -18.23
CA HIS A 39 -16.33 21.69 -17.08
C HIS A 39 -15.83 23.15 -17.18
N GLN A 40 -15.32 23.58 -18.34
CA GLN A 40 -14.70 24.90 -18.51
C GLN A 40 -15.61 26.09 -18.19
N ASP A 41 -16.93 25.94 -18.34
CA ASP A 41 -17.95 26.94 -18.02
C ASP A 41 -18.52 26.82 -16.60
N PHE A 42 -18.09 25.81 -15.82
CA PHE A 42 -18.54 25.63 -14.44
C PHE A 42 -17.95 26.74 -13.57
N LEU A 43 -18.84 27.50 -12.94
CA LEU A 43 -18.50 28.53 -11.96
C LEU A 43 -18.51 27.91 -10.56
N PRO A 44 -17.35 27.86 -9.86
CA PRO A 44 -17.30 27.34 -8.49
C PRO A 44 -18.26 28.11 -7.60
N THR A 45 -19.18 27.37 -7.00
CA THR A 45 -20.06 27.85 -5.92
C THR A 45 -19.46 27.42 -4.58
N GLN A 46 -20.02 27.92 -3.47
CA GLN A 46 -19.60 27.45 -2.15
C GLN A 46 -19.82 25.94 -2.05
N ARG A 47 -18.78 25.18 -1.70
CA ARG A 47 -18.89 23.74 -1.47
C ARG A 47 -19.77 23.46 -0.25
N TYR A 48 -20.57 22.41 -0.33
CA TYR A 48 -21.42 21.94 0.75
C TYR A 48 -20.67 20.90 1.59
N TYR A 49 -20.27 21.30 2.79
CA TYR A 49 -19.70 20.43 3.79
C TYR A 49 -20.84 19.87 4.64
N GLY A 50 -21.11 18.57 4.49
CA GLY A 50 -21.94 17.84 5.43
C GLY A 50 -21.18 17.52 6.72
N ASN A 51 -21.83 16.75 7.58
CA ASN A 51 -21.23 16.13 8.76
C ASN A 51 -21.25 14.62 8.51
N PRO A 52 -20.20 14.03 7.90
CA PRO A 52 -20.20 12.62 7.53
C PRO A 52 -20.35 11.76 8.80
N ALA A 53 -21.46 11.04 8.88
CA ALA A 53 -21.81 10.06 9.92
C ALA A 53 -21.29 10.34 11.35
N GLN A 54 -22.08 11.07 12.16
CA GLN A 54 -21.90 11.01 13.62
C GLN A 54 -22.17 9.58 14.12
N GLY A 55 -21.10 8.80 14.34
CA GLY A 55 -21.19 7.43 14.84
C GLY A 55 -19.98 6.54 14.51
N HIS A 56 -19.23 6.80 13.44
CA HIS A 56 -18.06 6.00 13.07
C HIS A 56 -16.78 6.46 13.78
N ASN A 57 -16.02 5.51 14.33
CA ASN A 57 -14.69 5.73 14.91
C ASN A 57 -13.61 5.58 13.83
N PHE A 58 -13.53 6.56 12.92
CA PHE A 58 -12.62 6.53 11.78
C PHE A 58 -11.13 6.39 12.18
N LYS A 59 -10.36 5.67 11.36
CA LYS A 59 -8.94 5.38 11.58
C LYS A 59 -8.06 6.12 10.57
N ALA A 60 -6.92 6.66 11.03
CA ALA A 60 -5.98 7.35 10.13
C ALA A 60 -5.24 6.36 9.19
N PRO A 61 -4.91 6.76 7.95
CA PRO A 61 -4.29 5.87 6.97
C PRO A 61 -2.82 5.55 7.27
N ASN A 62 -2.42 4.28 7.08
CA ASN A 62 -1.05 3.76 7.18
C ASN A 62 -0.23 3.87 5.89
N LYS A 63 -0.91 4.19 4.79
CA LYS A 63 -0.37 4.43 3.45
C LYS A 63 -0.83 5.79 2.97
N VAL A 64 -0.28 6.26 1.86
CA VAL A 64 -0.83 7.43 1.20
C VAL A 64 -2.15 7.04 0.51
N VAL A 65 -3.23 7.68 0.93
CA VAL A 65 -4.52 7.71 0.23
C VAL A 65 -4.71 9.12 -0.33
N TYR A 66 -4.71 9.25 -1.67
CA TYR A 66 -4.57 10.52 -2.38
C TYR A 66 -5.75 10.77 -3.34
N GLY A 67 -6.68 11.65 -2.97
CA GLY A 67 -7.85 11.94 -3.79
C GLY A 67 -7.71 13.21 -4.62
N TYR A 68 -7.83 13.13 -5.95
CA TYR A 68 -8.08 14.33 -6.76
C TYR A 68 -9.52 14.81 -6.52
N LEU A 69 -9.66 16.10 -6.19
CA LEU A 69 -10.95 16.75 -5.97
C LEU A 69 -11.17 17.86 -7.01
N PRO A 70 -11.94 17.59 -8.07
CA PRO A 70 -12.27 18.58 -9.08
C PRO A 70 -13.11 19.75 -8.55
N TYR A 71 -12.88 20.93 -9.12
CA TYR A 71 -13.63 22.15 -8.81
C TYR A 71 -15.12 22.08 -9.15
N TRP A 72 -15.54 21.13 -10.00
CA TRP A 72 -16.94 20.86 -10.29
C TRP A 72 -17.66 19.98 -9.26
N ILE A 73 -16.91 19.33 -8.35
CA ILE A 73 -17.47 18.57 -7.22
C ILE A 73 -17.71 19.56 -6.07
N THR A 74 -18.99 19.80 -5.80
CA THR A 74 -19.45 20.81 -4.82
C THR A 74 -20.10 20.21 -3.59
N ASP A 75 -20.69 19.02 -3.67
CA ASP A 75 -21.13 18.28 -2.49
C ASP A 75 -19.95 17.47 -1.94
N LEU A 76 -19.53 17.77 -0.71
CA LEU A 76 -18.50 17.04 0.04
C LEU A 76 -19.07 16.37 1.29
N SER A 77 -20.39 16.25 1.41
CA SER A 77 -21.05 15.74 2.62
C SER A 77 -20.80 14.27 2.94
N TYR A 78 -20.31 13.53 1.95
CA TYR A 78 -19.97 12.12 2.02
C TYR A 78 -18.45 11.84 2.00
N ILE A 79 -17.59 12.86 1.89
CA ILE A 79 -16.14 12.66 1.94
C ILE A 79 -15.74 12.20 3.34
N ARG A 80 -15.18 10.99 3.46
CA ARG A 80 -14.58 10.51 4.71
C ARG A 80 -13.16 11.05 4.82
N TRP A 81 -13.05 12.24 5.41
CA TRP A 81 -11.80 12.97 5.52
C TRP A 81 -10.70 12.18 6.23
N GLN A 82 -11.07 11.38 7.23
CA GLN A 82 -10.14 10.62 8.07
C GLN A 82 -9.46 9.47 7.31
N ASP A 83 -10.09 8.96 6.24
CA ASP A 83 -9.55 7.90 5.39
C ASP A 83 -8.54 8.44 4.35
N LEU A 84 -8.49 9.77 4.18
CA LEU A 84 -7.60 10.45 3.26
C LEU A 84 -6.32 10.93 3.97
N SER A 85 -5.20 10.87 3.24
CA SER A 85 -3.97 11.53 3.67
C SER A 85 -3.69 12.83 2.90
N HIS A 86 -4.16 12.89 1.65
CA HIS A 86 -3.97 14.03 0.75
C HIS A 86 -5.23 14.26 -0.10
N ILE A 87 -5.58 15.53 -0.30
CA ILE A 87 -6.50 16.00 -1.32
C ILE A 87 -5.75 16.88 -2.31
N ALA A 88 -5.90 16.60 -3.60
CA ALA A 88 -5.39 17.45 -4.66
C ALA A 88 -6.53 18.37 -5.14
N PHE A 89 -6.45 19.67 -4.84
CA PHE A 89 -7.40 20.65 -5.38
C PHE A 89 -7.14 20.78 -6.87
N PHE A 90 -8.05 20.25 -7.68
CA PHE A 90 -7.97 20.33 -9.14
C PHE A 90 -8.90 21.47 -9.62
N SER A 91 -8.40 22.55 -10.21
CA SER A 91 -6.99 22.90 -10.50
C SER A 91 -6.81 24.40 -10.76
N VAL A 92 -5.55 24.88 -10.73
CA VAL A 92 -5.14 26.17 -11.28
C VAL A 92 -4.50 25.95 -12.64
N GLU A 93 -5.07 26.53 -13.69
CA GLU A 93 -4.56 26.38 -15.05
C GLU A 93 -3.28 27.20 -15.27
N VAL A 94 -2.39 26.70 -16.13
CA VAL A 94 -1.24 27.44 -16.65
C VAL A 94 -1.50 27.79 -18.12
N ASN A 95 -1.31 29.05 -18.48
CA ASN A 95 -1.41 29.53 -19.86
C ASN A 95 -0.18 29.10 -20.68
N THR A 96 -0.34 29.00 -22.01
CA THR A 96 0.74 28.58 -22.93
C THR A 96 1.98 29.50 -22.96
N ASN A 97 1.92 30.67 -22.32
CA ASN A 97 3.03 31.61 -22.15
C ASN A 97 3.77 31.48 -20.81
N GLY A 98 3.40 30.53 -19.94
CA GLY A 98 4.00 30.33 -18.62
C GLY A 98 3.48 31.26 -17.52
N THR A 99 2.32 31.90 -17.72
CA THR A 99 1.59 32.65 -16.67
C THR A 99 0.41 31.83 -16.15
N LEU A 100 -0.08 32.11 -14.94
CA LEU A 100 -1.24 31.43 -14.39
C LEU A 100 -2.57 31.91 -15.00
N GLY A 101 -3.40 30.95 -15.42
CA GLY A 101 -4.72 31.10 -16.03
C GLY A 101 -5.86 31.09 -15.01
N ASN A 102 -6.90 30.30 -15.25
CA ASN A 102 -8.06 30.24 -14.36
C ASN A 102 -7.70 29.52 -13.05
N ARG A 103 -8.09 30.09 -11.91
CA ARG A 103 -7.88 29.52 -10.55
C ARG A 103 -8.95 28.51 -10.14
N ARG A 104 -10.05 28.41 -10.90
CA ARG A 104 -11.18 27.50 -10.66
C ARG A 104 -11.69 27.49 -9.22
N GLY A 105 -11.71 28.66 -8.58
CA GLY A 105 -12.23 28.85 -7.22
C GLY A 105 -11.17 28.83 -6.12
N TRP A 106 -9.90 28.59 -6.45
CA TRP A 106 -8.80 28.79 -5.51
C TRP A 106 -8.63 30.28 -5.13
N PRO A 107 -8.35 30.62 -3.86
CA PRO A 107 -8.24 29.73 -2.70
C PRO A 107 -9.58 29.30 -2.10
N ASP A 108 -9.72 28.00 -1.81
CA ASP A 108 -10.87 27.42 -1.09
C ASP A 108 -10.51 27.23 0.39
N ASN A 109 -10.66 28.30 1.17
CA ASN A 109 -10.27 28.31 2.59
C ASN A 109 -11.11 27.35 3.45
N ASP A 110 -12.37 27.12 3.10
CA ASP A 110 -13.26 26.20 3.83
C ASP A 110 -12.78 24.75 3.62
N LEU A 111 -12.34 24.41 2.39
CA LEU A 111 -11.74 23.10 2.09
C LEU A 111 -10.46 22.89 2.87
N VAL A 112 -9.53 23.84 2.79
CA VAL A 112 -8.21 23.72 3.42
C VAL A 112 -8.34 23.63 4.93
N THR A 113 -9.22 24.45 5.53
CA THR A 113 -9.52 24.37 6.97
C THR A 113 -10.13 23.02 7.35
N THR A 114 -11.06 22.48 6.55
CA THR A 114 -11.71 21.19 6.80
C THR A 114 -10.72 20.02 6.68
N ALA A 115 -9.86 20.04 5.66
CA ALA A 115 -8.80 19.07 5.46
C ALA A 115 -7.82 19.07 6.64
N HIS A 116 -7.28 20.24 6.99
CA HIS A 116 -6.32 20.40 8.09
C HIS A 116 -6.89 19.98 9.44
N ASN A 117 -8.16 20.29 9.72
CA ASN A 117 -8.84 19.86 10.95
C ASN A 117 -8.99 18.33 11.05
N ASN A 118 -8.92 17.60 9.93
CA ASN A 118 -8.95 16.13 9.88
C ASN A 118 -7.56 15.51 9.63
N GLY A 119 -6.48 16.31 9.66
CA GLY A 119 -5.11 15.83 9.40
C GLY A 119 -4.77 15.57 7.93
N VAL A 120 -5.68 15.90 7.01
CA VAL A 120 -5.51 15.72 5.56
C VAL A 120 -4.69 16.88 4.99
N LYS A 121 -3.65 16.57 4.21
CA LYS A 121 -2.87 17.59 3.48
C LYS A 121 -3.61 18.05 2.23
N VAL A 122 -3.46 19.33 1.87
CA VAL A 122 -4.00 19.84 0.59
C VAL A 122 -2.87 20.20 -0.36
N GLU A 123 -2.82 19.57 -1.54
CA GLU A 123 -1.91 19.96 -2.62
C GLU A 123 -2.68 20.70 -3.71
N LEU A 124 -2.08 21.78 -4.22
CA LEU A 124 -2.66 22.59 -5.28
C LEU A 124 -2.21 22.05 -6.65
N VAL A 125 -3.15 21.56 -7.47
CA VAL A 125 -2.84 21.03 -8.80
C VAL A 125 -2.69 22.16 -9.81
N PHE A 126 -1.58 22.17 -10.54
CA PHE A 126 -1.35 23.07 -11.67
C PHE A 126 -1.40 22.31 -12.99
N THR A 127 -2.32 22.70 -13.87
CA THR A 127 -2.61 21.99 -15.12
C THR A 127 -2.07 22.70 -16.35
N LEU A 128 -1.47 21.93 -17.27
CA LEU A 128 -1.08 22.42 -18.60
C LEU A 128 -1.21 21.31 -19.64
N MET A 129 -2.20 21.41 -20.52
CA MET A 129 -2.54 20.35 -21.49
C MET A 129 -1.97 20.60 -22.91
N ASP A 130 -1.01 21.50 -23.06
CA ASP A 130 -0.33 21.80 -24.33
C ASP A 130 1.15 21.37 -24.25
N SER A 131 1.47 20.25 -24.91
CA SER A 131 2.82 19.66 -24.91
C SER A 131 3.91 20.54 -25.55
N GLY A 132 3.55 21.44 -26.47
CA GLY A 132 4.46 22.42 -27.07
C GLY A 132 4.76 23.58 -26.13
N ALA A 133 3.75 24.05 -25.39
CA ALA A 133 3.89 25.04 -24.34
C ALA A 133 4.72 24.49 -23.17
N ILE A 134 4.44 23.27 -22.69
CA ILE A 134 5.26 22.57 -21.67
C ILE A 134 6.73 22.63 -22.10
N THR A 135 7.03 22.12 -23.31
CA THR A 135 8.39 22.06 -23.86
C THR A 135 9.05 23.43 -23.96
N THR A 136 8.30 24.48 -24.29
CA THR A 136 8.80 25.86 -24.39
C THR A 136 9.09 26.45 -23.01
N ILE A 137 8.18 26.27 -22.06
CA ILE A 137 8.25 26.87 -20.72
C ILE A 137 9.40 26.26 -19.91
N VAL A 138 9.52 24.93 -19.86
CA VAL A 138 10.47 24.26 -18.96
C VAL A 138 11.92 24.29 -19.47
N ASN A 139 12.12 24.38 -20.78
CA ASN A 139 13.45 24.54 -21.38
C ASN A 139 13.97 26.00 -21.37
N ASN A 140 13.15 26.98 -20.96
CA ASN A 140 13.56 28.37 -20.80
C ASN A 140 13.60 28.74 -19.31
N ALA A 141 14.80 29.03 -18.80
CA ALA A 141 15.03 29.29 -17.38
C ALA A 141 14.23 30.48 -16.83
N THR A 142 13.94 31.51 -17.63
CA THR A 142 13.16 32.67 -17.17
C THR A 142 11.68 32.31 -17.02
N THR A 143 11.05 31.70 -18.03
CA THR A 143 9.63 31.29 -17.93
C THR A 143 9.42 30.25 -16.85
N ARG A 144 10.35 29.30 -16.73
CA ARG A 144 10.33 28.25 -15.70
C ARG A 144 10.42 28.79 -14.28
N ASN A 145 11.36 29.70 -14.02
CA ASN A 145 11.53 30.27 -12.67
C ASN A 145 10.36 31.21 -12.31
N ASN A 146 9.89 32.04 -13.25
CA ASN A 146 8.73 32.91 -13.03
C ASN A 146 7.45 32.09 -12.76
N LEU A 147 7.27 30.95 -13.44
CA LEU A 147 6.15 30.06 -13.20
C LEU A 147 6.26 29.38 -11.83
N ALA A 148 7.45 28.91 -11.44
CA ALA A 148 7.68 28.35 -10.11
C ALA A 148 7.37 29.36 -8.99
N GLU A 149 7.83 30.61 -9.11
CA GLU A 149 7.50 31.72 -8.19
C GLU A 149 5.99 31.92 -8.06
N ALA A 150 5.28 32.05 -9.19
CA ALA A 150 3.83 32.26 -9.20
C ALA A 150 3.03 31.08 -8.63
N MET A 151 3.50 29.84 -8.83
CA MET A 151 2.86 28.65 -8.28
C MET A 151 3.03 28.56 -6.76
N VAL A 152 4.21 28.90 -6.25
CA VAL A 152 4.46 28.99 -4.80
C VAL A 152 3.67 30.13 -4.17
N ASP A 153 3.46 31.25 -4.88
CA ASP A 153 2.56 32.34 -4.43
C ASP A 153 1.12 31.86 -4.23
N GLU A 154 0.51 31.17 -5.21
CA GLU A 154 -0.86 30.65 -5.07
C GLU A 154 -0.97 29.55 -4.00
N MET A 155 0.04 28.67 -3.89
CA MET A 155 0.09 27.65 -2.83
C MET A 155 0.09 28.31 -1.44
N VAL A 156 0.91 29.34 -1.24
CA VAL A 156 0.97 30.10 0.02
C VAL A 156 -0.34 30.88 0.25
N LEU A 157 -0.91 31.49 -0.79
CA LEU A 157 -2.15 32.28 -0.71
C LEU A 157 -3.33 31.48 -0.14
N GLY A 158 -3.48 30.22 -0.56
CA GLY A 158 -4.52 29.32 -0.06
C GLY A 158 -4.08 28.38 1.06
N ASN A 159 -2.91 28.59 1.67
CA ASN A 159 -2.36 27.75 2.74
C ASN A 159 -2.26 26.24 2.39
N ALA A 160 -2.00 25.91 1.11
CA ALA A 160 -1.77 24.53 0.69
C ALA A 160 -0.44 23.97 1.25
N ASP A 161 -0.37 22.65 1.37
CA ASP A 161 0.78 21.87 1.85
C ASP A 161 1.76 21.47 0.78
N GLY A 162 1.35 21.56 -0.48
CA GLY A 162 2.24 21.28 -1.60
C GLY A 162 1.68 21.70 -2.94
N ILE A 163 2.48 21.42 -3.95
CA ILE A 163 2.20 21.69 -5.36
C ILE A 163 2.17 20.34 -6.08
N ASN A 164 1.08 20.08 -6.79
CA ASN A 164 0.96 18.95 -7.70
C ASN A 164 1.09 19.45 -9.16
N ILE A 165 1.89 18.76 -9.97
CA ILE A 165 2.09 19.07 -11.38
C ILE A 165 1.30 18.09 -12.26
N ASP A 166 0.36 18.60 -13.06
CA ASP A 166 -0.44 17.81 -14.01
C ASP A 166 -0.26 18.37 -15.43
N PHE A 167 0.90 18.06 -16.02
CA PHE A 167 1.35 18.60 -17.30
C PHE A 167 1.30 17.50 -18.37
N GLU A 168 0.19 17.41 -19.10
CA GLU A 168 -0.07 16.32 -20.05
C GLU A 168 0.09 16.77 -21.52
N PHE A 169 1.01 16.21 -22.32
CA PHE A 169 2.12 15.33 -21.97
C PHE A 169 3.46 16.05 -22.13
N VAL A 170 4.32 15.92 -21.12
CA VAL A 170 5.74 16.28 -21.21
C VAL A 170 6.38 15.47 -22.34
N GLN A 171 6.90 16.10 -23.39
CA GLN A 171 7.59 15.38 -24.48
C GLN A 171 9.03 15.02 -24.09
N GLY A 172 9.65 14.03 -24.74
CA GLY A 172 11.07 13.71 -24.54
C GLY A 172 12.04 14.88 -24.75
N ALA A 173 11.71 15.83 -25.63
CA ALA A 173 12.46 17.07 -25.81
C ALA A 173 12.38 18.05 -24.61
N ALA A 174 11.44 17.83 -23.69
CA ALA A 174 11.25 18.58 -22.47
C ALA A 174 11.82 17.88 -21.22
N ALA A 175 12.19 16.59 -21.27
CA ALA A 175 12.55 15.78 -20.10
C ALA A 175 13.62 16.42 -19.20
N THR A 176 14.69 17.00 -19.79
CA THR A 176 15.71 17.71 -19.01
C THR A 176 15.15 18.97 -18.37
N GLY A 177 14.48 19.84 -19.14
CA GLY A 177 13.89 21.07 -18.62
C GLY A 177 12.78 20.83 -17.57
N PHE A 178 12.02 19.75 -17.69
CA PHE A 178 10.97 19.38 -16.74
C PHE A 178 11.55 18.99 -15.38
N GLY A 179 12.64 18.20 -15.37
CA GLY A 179 13.39 17.98 -14.12
C GLY A 179 14.06 19.25 -13.58
N ASP A 180 14.48 20.18 -14.44
CA ASP A 180 14.95 21.51 -13.98
C ASP A 180 13.81 22.36 -13.39
N PHE A 181 12.56 22.14 -13.81
CA PHE A 181 11.37 22.86 -13.33
C PHE A 181 10.98 22.41 -11.93
N LEU A 182 10.95 21.10 -11.68
CA LEU A 182 10.76 20.57 -10.33
C LEU A 182 11.85 21.07 -9.37
N ASN A 183 13.10 21.15 -9.83
CA ASN A 183 14.20 21.73 -9.06
C ASN A 183 14.06 23.26 -8.84
N ALA A 184 13.48 23.99 -9.80
CA ALA A 184 13.18 25.42 -9.62
C ALA A 184 12.08 25.65 -8.58
N ILE A 185 11.03 24.81 -8.56
CA ILE A 185 9.99 24.85 -7.52
C ILE A 185 10.59 24.54 -6.15
N ARG A 186 11.41 23.48 -6.04
CA ARG A 186 12.08 23.13 -4.76
C ARG A 186 12.98 24.26 -4.28
N ALA A 187 13.81 24.84 -5.15
CA ALA A 187 14.67 25.96 -4.80
C ALA A 187 13.88 27.21 -4.34
N GLU A 188 12.68 27.43 -4.88
CA GLU A 188 11.82 28.55 -4.48
C GLU A 188 11.06 28.29 -3.16
N LEU A 189 10.67 27.05 -2.88
CA LEU A 189 10.20 26.67 -1.55
C LEU A 189 11.31 26.85 -0.50
N ASP A 190 12.51 26.38 -0.80
CA ASP A 190 13.66 26.47 0.11
C ASP A 190 14.12 27.93 0.33
N SER A 191 14.07 28.79 -0.71
CA SER A 191 14.41 30.22 -0.60
C SER A 191 13.49 30.97 0.37
N ARG A 192 12.22 30.54 0.46
CA ARG A 192 11.18 31.06 1.36
C ARG A 192 11.15 30.37 2.74
N GLY A 193 12.00 29.37 2.96
CA GLY A 193 12.01 28.56 4.20
C GLY A 193 10.85 27.57 4.30
N LEU A 194 10.18 27.26 3.19
CA LEU A 194 9.03 26.34 3.10
C LEU A 194 9.47 24.89 2.85
N THR A 195 10.56 24.46 3.50
CA THR A 195 11.23 23.16 3.24
C THR A 195 10.35 21.94 3.54
N THR A 196 9.25 22.10 4.28
CA THR A 196 8.29 21.03 4.60
C THR A 196 7.14 20.91 3.60
N LYS A 197 7.03 21.82 2.62
CA LYS A 197 5.97 21.80 1.61
C LYS A 197 6.32 20.83 0.48
N THR A 198 5.36 20.03 0.03
CA THR A 198 5.57 18.90 -0.88
C THR A 198 5.52 19.31 -2.36
N ILE A 199 6.20 18.54 -3.21
CA ILE A 199 6.03 18.57 -4.67
C ILE A 199 5.62 17.17 -5.11
N SER A 200 4.44 17.04 -5.72
CA SER A 200 4.01 15.81 -6.39
C SER A 200 3.74 16.06 -7.87
N MET A 201 3.47 14.98 -8.62
CA MET A 201 2.99 15.10 -9.99
C MET A 201 2.08 13.94 -10.39
N ALA A 202 1.17 14.21 -11.33
CA ALA A 202 0.58 13.20 -12.17
C ALA A 202 1.58 12.77 -13.25
N GLY A 203 1.82 11.47 -13.35
CA GLY A 203 2.63 10.84 -14.39
C GLY A 203 1.79 9.86 -15.23
N PRO A 204 2.09 9.68 -16.52
CA PRO A 204 1.29 8.85 -17.40
C PRO A 204 1.36 7.37 -17.01
N ALA A 205 0.28 6.62 -17.29
CA ALA A 205 0.24 5.16 -17.16
C ALA A 205 1.44 4.49 -17.85
N VAL A 206 1.82 5.01 -19.01
CA VAL A 206 3.01 4.62 -19.77
C VAL A 206 3.58 5.84 -20.48
N ASP A 207 4.85 6.16 -20.24
CA ASP A 207 5.56 7.22 -20.96
C ASP A 207 6.06 6.73 -22.32
N TRP A 208 5.25 6.94 -23.36
CA TRP A 208 5.64 6.69 -24.76
C TRP A 208 6.57 7.77 -25.32
N SER A 209 6.50 8.98 -24.75
CA SER A 209 7.18 10.18 -25.25
C SER A 209 8.65 10.27 -24.83
N GLY A 210 9.03 9.55 -23.76
CA GLY A 210 10.32 9.67 -23.09
C GLY A 210 10.49 10.97 -22.30
N GLY A 211 9.40 11.66 -21.97
CA GLY A 211 9.38 12.93 -21.24
C GLY A 211 9.65 12.79 -19.73
N ILE A 212 9.46 11.61 -19.16
CA ILE A 212 9.49 11.36 -17.73
C ILE A 212 10.76 10.58 -17.36
N ASP A 213 11.84 11.32 -17.09
CA ASP A 213 13.07 10.78 -16.50
C ASP A 213 12.85 10.46 -15.01
N LEU A 214 12.04 9.42 -14.74
CA LEU A 214 11.58 9.05 -13.41
C LEU A 214 12.72 8.86 -12.39
N PRO A 215 13.84 8.16 -12.71
CA PRO A 215 14.97 8.00 -11.78
C PRO A 215 15.64 9.33 -11.38
N ARG A 216 15.58 10.35 -12.25
CA ARG A 216 16.07 11.70 -11.95
C ARG A 216 15.08 12.48 -11.09
N ILE A 217 13.81 12.54 -11.50
CA ILE A 217 12.83 13.43 -10.86
C ILE A 217 12.33 12.92 -9.50
N ILE A 218 12.32 11.61 -9.25
CA ILE A 218 11.88 11.01 -7.96
C ILE A 218 12.74 11.44 -6.76
N GLN A 219 13.92 12.00 -7.02
CA GLN A 219 14.80 12.59 -6.00
C GLN A 219 14.26 13.94 -5.49
N THR A 220 13.59 14.71 -6.36
CA THR A 220 13.02 16.03 -6.04
C THR A 220 11.54 15.95 -5.65
N LEU A 221 10.80 14.98 -6.21
CA LEU A 221 9.40 14.72 -5.87
C LEU A 221 9.26 14.11 -4.47
N ASP A 222 8.20 14.48 -3.75
CA ASP A 222 7.74 13.80 -2.54
C ASP A 222 6.85 12.61 -2.90
N LEU A 223 5.94 12.79 -3.87
CA LEU A 223 5.04 11.75 -4.39
C LEU A 223 5.01 11.73 -5.93
N TYR A 224 4.90 10.54 -6.51
CA TYR A 224 4.70 10.33 -7.95
C TYR A 224 3.40 9.53 -8.17
N PHE A 225 2.35 10.23 -8.59
CA PHE A 225 1.04 9.64 -8.86
C PHE A 225 1.02 9.08 -10.30
N ILE A 226 1.05 7.76 -10.43
CA ILE A 226 0.86 7.12 -11.74
C ILE A 226 -0.64 7.14 -12.04
N MET A 227 -1.03 7.77 -13.14
CA MET A 227 -2.38 7.66 -13.69
C MET A 227 -2.57 6.26 -14.28
N ALA A 228 -2.75 5.22 -13.45
CA ALA A 228 -2.83 3.82 -13.85
C ALA A 228 -4.23 3.47 -14.39
N TYR A 229 -4.68 4.26 -15.35
CA TYR A 229 -5.99 4.20 -15.99
C TYR A 229 -5.92 4.66 -17.46
N ASP A 230 -7.07 4.72 -18.13
CA ASP A 230 -7.23 4.96 -19.56
C ASP A 230 -6.39 4.02 -20.47
N TYR A 231 -6.12 2.79 -20.02
CA TYR A 231 -5.59 1.73 -20.90
C TYR A 231 -6.53 1.44 -22.07
N PHE A 232 -7.82 1.63 -21.83
CA PHE A 232 -8.87 1.77 -22.84
C PHE A 232 -9.53 3.15 -22.64
N TYR A 233 -9.51 3.97 -23.69
CA TYR A 233 -9.95 5.37 -23.67
C TYR A 233 -10.94 5.66 -24.80
N SER A 234 -11.47 6.88 -24.88
CA SER A 234 -12.51 7.26 -25.84
C SER A 234 -12.17 6.97 -27.32
N GLY A 235 -10.90 7.01 -27.70
CA GLY A 235 -10.39 6.68 -29.04
C GLY A 235 -9.96 5.22 -29.24
N SER A 236 -10.20 4.32 -28.27
CA SER A 236 -9.88 2.90 -28.43
C SER A 236 -10.77 2.22 -29.48
N THR A 237 -10.15 1.39 -30.33
CA THR A 237 -10.84 0.62 -31.38
C THR A 237 -11.54 -0.64 -30.86
N TYR A 238 -11.31 -0.99 -29.59
CA TYR A 238 -11.96 -2.06 -28.85
C TYR A 238 -12.45 -1.52 -27.51
N ALA A 239 -13.58 -2.02 -27.01
CA ALA A 239 -14.08 -1.71 -25.67
C ALA A 239 -13.31 -2.55 -24.62
N GLY A 240 -13.03 -1.95 -23.47
CA GLY A 240 -12.32 -2.60 -22.36
C GLY A 240 -12.22 -1.70 -21.13
N PRO A 241 -11.71 -2.21 -20.00
CA PRO A 241 -11.66 -1.45 -18.75
C PRO A 241 -10.56 -0.40 -18.73
N SER A 242 -10.92 0.82 -18.33
CA SER A 242 -9.97 1.93 -18.19
C SER A 242 -8.84 1.59 -17.21
N GLY A 243 -9.13 0.90 -16.10
CA GLY A 243 -8.16 0.46 -15.09
C GLY A 243 -7.74 -1.02 -15.17
N MET A 244 -7.70 -1.65 -16.36
CA MET A 244 -7.40 -3.09 -16.52
C MET A 244 -6.24 -3.58 -15.63
N PHE A 245 -6.47 -4.56 -14.75
CA PHE A 245 -5.46 -5.00 -13.76
C PHE A 245 -4.24 -5.66 -14.42
N ARG A 246 -4.48 -6.66 -15.30
CA ARG A 246 -3.48 -7.43 -16.04
C ARG A 246 -4.05 -7.86 -17.39
N SER A 247 -3.18 -8.22 -18.33
CA SER A 247 -3.58 -8.84 -19.61
C SER A 247 -3.63 -10.36 -19.49
N THR A 248 -4.41 -11.01 -20.35
CA THR A 248 -4.52 -12.47 -20.51
C THR A 248 -4.55 -12.82 -22.00
N ASP A 249 -4.45 -14.10 -22.38
CA ASP A 249 -4.52 -14.56 -23.78
C ASP A 249 -5.71 -13.97 -24.58
N THR A 250 -6.85 -13.75 -23.92
CA THR A 250 -8.06 -13.11 -24.49
C THR A 250 -7.83 -11.64 -24.86
N TRP A 251 -7.04 -10.92 -24.07
CA TRP A 251 -6.85 -9.47 -24.14
C TRP A 251 -5.50 -9.04 -24.74
N ASP A 252 -4.50 -9.93 -24.77
CA ASP A 252 -3.13 -9.66 -25.23
C ASP A 252 -3.05 -9.16 -26.68
N SER A 253 -4.00 -9.58 -27.53
CA SER A 253 -4.12 -9.12 -28.92
C SER A 253 -4.62 -7.68 -29.06
N VAL A 254 -5.17 -7.09 -28.00
CA VAL A 254 -5.83 -5.78 -27.97
C VAL A 254 -5.09 -4.79 -27.06
N SER A 255 -4.68 -5.20 -25.86
CA SER A 255 -3.85 -4.39 -24.96
C SER A 255 -2.92 -5.24 -24.09
N THR A 256 -1.63 -4.90 -24.14
CA THR A 256 -0.60 -5.39 -23.21
C THR A 256 -0.24 -4.36 -22.14
N ARG A 257 -1.06 -3.31 -21.99
CA ARG A 257 -0.91 -2.16 -21.06
C ARG A 257 -1.95 -2.33 -19.96
N ASN A 258 -1.54 -2.29 -18.69
CA ASN A 258 -2.37 -2.60 -17.53
C ASN A 258 -1.71 -2.09 -16.23
N VAL A 259 -2.49 -2.03 -15.14
CA VAL A 259 -2.06 -1.51 -13.82
C VAL A 259 -0.80 -2.22 -13.33
N LEU A 260 -0.80 -3.56 -13.35
CA LEU A 260 0.33 -4.40 -12.95
C LEU A 260 1.63 -3.98 -13.64
N ARG A 261 1.59 -3.77 -14.96
CA ARG A 261 2.76 -3.40 -15.76
C ARG A 261 3.22 -1.97 -15.50
N SER A 262 2.28 -1.02 -15.32
CA SER A 262 2.61 0.38 -15.01
C SER A 262 3.29 0.49 -13.64
N VAL A 263 2.69 -0.09 -12.60
CA VAL A 263 3.25 -0.11 -11.23
C VAL A 263 4.63 -0.80 -11.22
N ALA A 264 4.74 -1.99 -11.80
CA ALA A 264 6.01 -2.72 -11.83
C ALA A 264 7.11 -1.98 -12.62
N THR A 265 6.75 -1.24 -13.68
CA THR A 265 7.70 -0.44 -14.47
C THR A 265 8.24 0.74 -13.65
N ALA A 266 7.37 1.49 -12.98
CA ALA A 266 7.77 2.62 -12.14
C ALA A 266 8.58 2.16 -10.91
N ALA A 267 8.10 1.13 -10.20
CA ALA A 267 8.79 0.55 -9.04
C ALA A 267 10.20 0.05 -9.40
N LYS A 268 10.36 -0.57 -10.57
CA LYS A 268 11.67 -0.99 -11.09
C LYS A 268 12.56 0.20 -11.49
N ALA A 269 11.99 1.26 -12.05
CA ALA A 269 12.76 2.42 -12.51
C ALA A 269 13.41 3.18 -11.34
N VAL A 270 12.71 3.31 -10.21
CA VAL A 270 13.20 4.08 -9.04
C VAL A 270 13.96 3.22 -8.03
N GLY A 271 13.71 1.90 -8.00
CA GLY A 271 14.30 0.99 -7.04
C GLY A 271 13.70 1.09 -5.63
N GLU A 272 14.11 0.18 -4.75
CA GLU A 272 13.49 -0.02 -3.44
C GLU A 272 13.51 1.22 -2.54
N SER A 273 14.60 1.98 -2.55
CA SER A 273 14.77 3.20 -1.74
C SER A 273 13.81 4.35 -2.09
N TYR A 274 13.00 4.21 -3.14
CA TYR A 274 12.04 5.24 -3.57
C TYR A 274 10.64 4.68 -3.89
N ARG A 275 10.39 3.37 -3.74
CA ARG A 275 9.06 2.77 -3.99
C ARG A 275 7.95 3.42 -3.15
N TYR A 276 8.25 3.82 -1.91
CA TYR A 276 7.30 4.49 -1.00
C TYR A 276 6.81 5.86 -1.49
N LYS A 277 7.44 6.45 -2.53
CA LYS A 277 6.98 7.69 -3.16
C LYS A 277 5.96 7.45 -4.29
N ILE A 278 5.82 6.22 -4.77
CA ILE A 278 4.92 5.90 -5.89
C ILE A 278 3.50 5.69 -5.37
N ILE A 279 2.55 6.40 -5.97
CA ILE A 279 1.12 6.25 -5.74
C ILE A 279 0.49 5.65 -6.99
N ALA A 280 -0.27 4.57 -6.84
CA ALA A 280 -1.08 4.03 -7.93
C ALA A 280 -2.42 4.76 -7.98
N GLY A 281 -2.56 5.66 -8.96
CA GLY A 281 -3.81 6.33 -9.28
C GLY A 281 -4.76 5.38 -10.01
N LEU A 282 -5.96 5.20 -9.49
CA LEU A 282 -6.99 4.30 -9.99
C LEU A 282 -8.25 5.10 -10.37
N PRO A 283 -9.06 4.63 -11.33
CA PRO A 283 -10.19 5.41 -11.83
C PRO A 283 -11.47 5.06 -11.06
N TYR A 284 -12.16 6.01 -10.46
CA TYR A 284 -13.56 5.84 -10.01
C TYR A 284 -14.54 5.97 -11.19
N TYR A 285 -14.09 5.58 -12.38
CA TYR A 285 -14.81 5.61 -13.63
C TYR A 285 -14.32 4.49 -14.56
N GLY A 286 -15.13 4.22 -15.57
CA GLY A 286 -14.68 3.67 -16.84
C GLY A 286 -15.48 4.31 -17.97
N ARG A 287 -15.79 3.55 -19.01
CA ARG A 287 -16.33 4.09 -20.27
C ARG A 287 -17.35 3.15 -20.89
N GLU A 288 -18.31 3.75 -21.58
CA GLU A 288 -19.31 3.05 -22.39
C GLU A 288 -19.02 3.20 -23.88
N TRP A 289 -19.13 2.10 -24.60
CA TRP A 289 -19.08 2.06 -26.06
C TRP A 289 -20.26 1.29 -26.63
N ILE A 290 -20.71 1.73 -27.82
CA ILE A 290 -21.48 0.88 -28.72
C ILE A 290 -20.50 -0.03 -29.46
N THR A 291 -20.74 -1.34 -29.41
CA THR A 291 -19.83 -2.37 -29.94
C THR A 291 -20.48 -3.22 -31.04
N ALA A 292 -19.66 -3.98 -31.76
CA ALA A 292 -20.14 -4.90 -32.80
C ALA A 292 -20.84 -6.15 -32.22
N GLY A 293 -20.56 -6.52 -30.97
CA GLY A 293 -21.09 -7.74 -30.34
C GLY A 293 -20.99 -7.73 -28.81
N SER A 294 -21.68 -8.67 -28.17
CA SER A 294 -21.71 -8.85 -26.72
C SER A 294 -20.46 -9.48 -26.11
N SER A 295 -19.71 -10.28 -26.88
CA SER A 295 -18.44 -10.87 -26.43
C SER A 295 -17.38 -9.81 -26.21
N TRP A 296 -16.43 -10.06 -25.30
CA TRP A 296 -15.20 -9.28 -25.18
C TRP A 296 -13.96 -10.08 -25.59
N PRO A 297 -12.90 -9.41 -26.10
CA PRO A 297 -12.88 -8.00 -26.50
C PRO A 297 -13.77 -7.75 -27.73
N SER A 298 -14.41 -6.59 -27.80
CA SER A 298 -15.37 -6.23 -28.86
C SER A 298 -14.91 -4.97 -29.60
N SER A 299 -14.98 -4.97 -30.93
CA SER A 299 -14.64 -3.78 -31.72
C SER A 299 -15.68 -2.67 -31.51
N VAL A 300 -15.20 -1.44 -31.33
CA VAL A 300 -16.01 -0.24 -31.11
C VAL A 300 -16.62 0.24 -32.42
N ASN A 301 -17.93 0.51 -32.40
CA ASN A 301 -18.61 1.28 -33.44
C ASN A 301 -18.60 2.79 -33.10
N SER A 302 -18.78 3.14 -31.82
CA SER A 302 -18.69 4.50 -31.30
C SER A 302 -18.55 4.54 -29.77
N HIS A 303 -17.79 5.49 -29.24
CA HIS A 303 -17.79 5.82 -27.81
C HIS A 303 -19.09 6.54 -27.42
N VAL A 304 -19.61 6.26 -26.22
CA VAL A 304 -20.82 6.89 -25.67
C VAL A 304 -20.44 7.95 -24.62
N GLY A 305 -19.63 7.59 -23.63
CA GLY A 305 -19.27 8.50 -22.54
C GLY A 305 -18.51 7.83 -21.38
N THR A 306 -18.12 8.66 -20.42
CA THR A 306 -17.59 8.22 -19.11
C THR A 306 -18.70 7.59 -18.27
N VAL A 307 -18.38 6.53 -17.54
CA VAL A 307 -19.27 5.85 -16.58
C VAL A 307 -18.60 5.89 -15.22
N THR A 308 -19.02 6.81 -14.35
CA THR A 308 -18.53 6.86 -12.96
C THR A 308 -19.00 5.63 -12.17
N TYR A 309 -18.37 5.33 -11.03
CA TYR A 309 -18.84 4.29 -10.11
C TYR A 309 -20.34 4.48 -9.78
N ALA A 310 -20.76 5.68 -9.40
CA ALA A 310 -22.16 6.00 -9.14
C ALA A 310 -23.08 5.78 -10.36
N SER A 311 -22.58 6.06 -11.58
CA SER A 311 -23.32 5.77 -12.82
C SER A 311 -23.49 4.26 -13.03
N ALA A 312 -22.46 3.46 -12.75
CA ALA A 312 -22.53 2.01 -12.82
C ALA A 312 -23.50 1.43 -11.78
N ARG A 313 -23.45 1.89 -10.51
CA ARG A 313 -24.41 1.50 -9.46
C ARG A 313 -25.86 1.85 -9.87
N SER A 314 -26.08 3.03 -10.44
CA SER A 314 -27.41 3.43 -10.96
C SER A 314 -27.87 2.52 -12.12
N ILE A 315 -26.97 2.11 -13.01
CA ILE A 315 -27.28 1.17 -14.10
C ILE A 315 -27.64 -0.22 -13.54
N ILE A 316 -26.94 -0.69 -12.50
CA ILE A 316 -27.20 -1.97 -11.84
C ILE A 316 -28.56 -1.95 -11.13
N ALA A 317 -28.84 -0.88 -10.36
CA ALA A 317 -30.14 -0.65 -9.74
C ALA A 317 -31.30 -0.56 -10.77
N GLY A 318 -30.99 -0.14 -12.00
CA GLY A 318 -31.89 -0.20 -13.15
C GLY A 318 -32.17 -1.60 -13.71
N GLY A 319 -31.66 -2.66 -13.07
CA GLY A 319 -31.89 -4.06 -13.43
C GLY A 319 -30.89 -4.65 -14.42
N ARG A 320 -29.71 -4.04 -14.62
CA ARG A 320 -28.62 -4.64 -15.42
C ARG A 320 -27.67 -5.44 -14.54
N THR A 321 -27.50 -6.72 -14.85
CA THR A 321 -26.56 -7.59 -14.14
C THR A 321 -25.11 -7.32 -14.61
N PRO A 322 -24.15 -7.06 -13.71
CA PRO A 322 -22.75 -6.99 -14.08
C PRO A 322 -22.20 -8.38 -14.42
N THR A 323 -21.18 -8.44 -15.27
CA THR A 323 -20.45 -9.66 -15.61
C THR A 323 -18.97 -9.48 -15.29
N TRP A 324 -18.39 -10.45 -14.59
CA TRP A 324 -17.02 -10.41 -14.08
C TRP A 324 -16.03 -11.12 -15.01
N ASP A 325 -14.90 -10.47 -15.32
CA ASP A 325 -13.73 -11.13 -15.93
C ASP A 325 -12.61 -11.27 -14.88
N ALA A 326 -12.56 -12.42 -14.21
CA ALA A 326 -11.53 -12.78 -13.23
C ALA A 326 -10.11 -12.84 -13.83
N GLY A 327 -9.99 -12.96 -15.16
CA GLY A 327 -8.72 -12.93 -15.86
C GLY A 327 -8.05 -11.56 -15.77
N ILE A 328 -8.83 -10.50 -15.97
CA ILE A 328 -8.35 -9.10 -15.93
C ILE A 328 -8.77 -8.33 -14.66
N CYS A 329 -9.49 -8.97 -13.75
CA CYS A 329 -10.05 -8.42 -12.51
C CYS A 329 -10.80 -7.09 -12.73
N ASN A 330 -11.83 -7.12 -13.59
CA ASN A 330 -12.73 -6.00 -13.84
C ASN A 330 -14.15 -6.48 -14.18
N SER A 331 -15.14 -5.65 -13.83
CA SER A 331 -16.56 -5.83 -14.20
C SER A 331 -16.94 -5.09 -15.48
N ALA A 332 -17.93 -5.64 -16.18
CA ALA A 332 -18.60 -5.02 -17.33
C ALA A 332 -20.12 -5.13 -17.22
N LEU A 333 -20.82 -4.14 -17.76
CA LEU A 333 -22.26 -4.13 -17.98
C LEU A 333 -22.52 -4.21 -19.48
N ILE A 334 -23.22 -5.25 -19.93
CA ILE A 334 -23.42 -5.54 -21.36
C ILE A 334 -24.90 -5.74 -21.66
N TRP A 335 -25.44 -4.95 -22.58
CA TRP A 335 -26.86 -5.00 -22.94
C TRP A 335 -27.09 -4.61 -24.40
N GLN A 336 -28.30 -4.89 -24.90
CA GLN A 336 -28.78 -4.30 -26.15
C GLN A 336 -29.68 -3.10 -25.86
N ALA A 337 -29.47 -2.00 -26.58
CA ALA A 337 -30.40 -0.89 -26.65
C ALA A 337 -30.54 -0.45 -28.12
N SER A 338 -31.77 -0.18 -28.56
CA SER A 338 -32.06 0.30 -29.93
C SER A 338 -31.42 -0.52 -31.06
N GLY A 339 -31.29 -1.84 -30.87
CA GLY A 339 -30.68 -2.76 -31.85
C GLY A 339 -29.14 -2.76 -31.89
N SER A 340 -28.48 -2.01 -31.00
CA SER A 340 -27.03 -1.95 -30.84
C SER A 340 -26.57 -2.62 -29.55
N TRP A 341 -25.37 -3.21 -29.54
CA TRP A 341 -24.73 -3.68 -28.31
C TRP A 341 -24.03 -2.53 -27.61
N HIS A 342 -24.19 -2.45 -26.29
CA HIS A 342 -23.48 -1.53 -25.42
C HIS A 342 -22.60 -2.34 -24.46
N GLN A 343 -21.39 -1.86 -24.23
CA GLN A 343 -20.50 -2.36 -23.19
C GLN A 343 -20.01 -1.17 -22.36
N ALA A 344 -20.42 -1.11 -21.10
CA ALA A 344 -19.89 -0.19 -20.11
C ALA A 344 -18.92 -0.94 -19.19
N TRP A 345 -17.66 -0.52 -19.20
CA TRP A 345 -16.63 -1.01 -18.30
C TRP A 345 -16.44 -0.01 -17.16
N TYR A 346 -16.20 -0.49 -15.94
CA TYR A 346 -16.10 0.33 -14.75
C TYR A 346 -15.22 -0.36 -13.68
N GLU A 347 -14.92 0.37 -12.62
CA GLU A 347 -14.30 -0.16 -11.41
C GLU A 347 -15.38 -0.36 -10.34
N ASP A 348 -15.27 -1.48 -9.63
CA ASP A 348 -16.02 -1.87 -8.44
C ASP A 348 -15.07 -2.34 -7.32
N GLU A 349 -15.63 -2.74 -6.18
CA GLU A 349 -14.89 -3.15 -5.00
C GLU A 349 -13.95 -4.33 -5.32
N ASN A 350 -14.42 -5.31 -6.10
CA ASN A 350 -13.66 -6.50 -6.49
C ASN A 350 -12.47 -6.16 -7.38
N SER A 351 -12.66 -5.28 -8.37
CA SER A 351 -11.59 -4.84 -9.26
C SER A 351 -10.53 -3.99 -8.54
N LEU A 352 -10.95 -3.22 -7.53
CA LEU A 352 -10.06 -2.42 -6.70
C LEU A 352 -9.30 -3.27 -5.68
N ARG A 353 -9.91 -4.30 -5.07
CA ARG A 353 -9.23 -5.30 -4.19
C ARG A 353 -7.96 -5.84 -4.83
N CYS A 354 -8.04 -6.38 -6.05
CA CYS A 354 -6.87 -6.85 -6.83
C CYS A 354 -5.76 -5.80 -6.97
N LYS A 355 -6.13 -4.52 -7.09
CA LYS A 355 -5.20 -3.40 -7.28
C LYS A 355 -4.60 -2.97 -5.96
N TYR A 356 -5.36 -3.02 -4.86
CA TYR A 356 -4.89 -2.74 -3.51
C TYR A 356 -3.93 -3.83 -3.03
N ASP A 357 -4.23 -5.11 -3.29
CA ASP A 357 -3.33 -6.24 -3.08
C ASP A 357 -1.97 -6.00 -3.77
N LEU A 358 -2.00 -5.58 -5.04
CA LEU A 358 -0.79 -5.24 -5.80
C LEU A 358 -0.01 -4.08 -5.18
N ILE A 359 -0.70 -3.02 -4.74
CA ILE A 359 -0.09 -1.85 -4.09
C ILE A 359 0.68 -2.27 -2.84
N LEU A 360 0.09 -3.12 -2.00
CA LEU A 360 0.73 -3.69 -0.81
C LEU A 360 1.88 -4.62 -1.18
N GLN A 361 1.68 -5.57 -2.10
CA GLN A 361 2.71 -6.52 -2.54
C GLN A 361 3.94 -5.87 -3.19
N GLN A 362 3.76 -4.79 -3.96
CA GLN A 362 4.87 -4.03 -4.54
C GLN A 362 5.56 -3.10 -3.53
N GLN A 363 4.96 -2.93 -2.35
CA GLN A 363 5.42 -2.05 -1.26
C GLN A 363 5.58 -0.59 -1.71
N ILE A 364 4.66 -0.11 -2.56
CA ILE A 364 4.66 1.30 -2.96
C ILE A 364 4.02 2.20 -1.89
N GLY A 365 4.01 3.51 -2.11
CA GLY A 365 3.56 4.52 -1.16
C GLY A 365 2.08 4.45 -0.80
N GLY A 366 1.25 4.04 -1.76
CA GLY A 366 -0.17 3.83 -1.56
C GLY A 366 -0.98 3.99 -2.84
N VAL A 367 -2.20 4.50 -2.67
CA VAL A 367 -3.27 4.55 -3.66
C VAL A 367 -3.75 5.98 -3.86
N GLY A 368 -4.36 6.26 -5.00
CA GLY A 368 -5.13 7.49 -5.17
C GLY A 368 -6.14 7.40 -6.29
N TYR A 369 -6.95 8.44 -6.48
CA TYR A 369 -8.18 8.33 -7.26
C TYR A 369 -8.43 9.51 -8.18
N TRP A 370 -8.82 9.22 -9.42
CA TRP A 370 -9.59 10.13 -10.28
C TRP A 370 -11.04 9.63 -10.37
N ALA A 371 -12.02 10.24 -9.72
CA ALA A 371 -11.92 11.39 -8.82
C ALA A 371 -12.84 11.22 -7.61
N LEU A 372 -12.52 11.93 -6.52
CA LEU A 372 -13.43 12.05 -5.38
C LEU A 372 -14.76 12.63 -5.85
N GLY A 373 -15.87 12.05 -5.43
CA GLY A 373 -17.22 12.41 -5.86
C GLY A 373 -17.75 11.60 -7.03
N TYR A 374 -16.97 10.72 -7.67
CA TYR A 374 -17.48 9.77 -8.67
C TYR A 374 -18.13 8.54 -8.03
N ASP A 375 -17.91 8.36 -6.73
CA ASP A 375 -18.67 7.54 -5.78
C ASP A 375 -20.03 8.16 -5.41
N ASN A 376 -20.18 9.49 -5.43
CA ASN A 376 -21.43 10.21 -5.12
C ASN A 376 -22.11 9.72 -3.82
N GLY A 377 -21.32 9.44 -2.78
CA GLY A 377 -21.83 9.04 -1.46
C GLY A 377 -22.22 7.58 -1.29
N TYR A 378 -21.94 6.72 -2.26
CA TYR A 378 -21.83 5.28 -2.03
C TYR A 378 -20.64 5.00 -1.09
N THR A 379 -20.86 4.20 -0.04
CA THR A 379 -19.88 3.97 1.03
C THR A 379 -18.88 2.88 0.70
N GLU A 380 -19.23 1.95 -0.20
CA GLU A 380 -18.53 0.70 -0.44
C GLU A 380 -17.08 0.89 -0.88
N LEU A 381 -16.79 1.96 -1.62
CA LEU A 381 -15.41 2.32 -2.02
C LEU A 381 -14.58 2.89 -0.87
N TRP A 382 -15.23 3.55 0.09
CA TRP A 382 -14.59 4.09 1.29
C TRP A 382 -14.37 3.00 2.35
N ASP A 383 -15.34 2.11 2.52
CA ASP A 383 -15.21 0.91 3.37
C ASP A 383 -13.99 0.07 2.92
N LEU A 384 -13.78 -0.05 1.61
CA LEU A 384 -12.61 -0.72 1.04
C LEU A 384 -11.28 0.04 1.26
N ILE A 385 -11.29 1.37 1.34
CA ILE A 385 -10.11 2.16 1.74
C ILE A 385 -9.78 1.88 3.21
N GLU A 386 -10.80 1.91 4.07
CA GLU A 386 -10.64 1.65 5.50
C GLU A 386 -10.04 0.26 5.74
N GLU A 387 -10.57 -0.76 5.05
CA GLU A 387 -10.11 -2.15 5.12
C GLU A 387 -8.61 -2.32 4.79
N TYR A 388 -8.14 -1.67 3.70
CA TYR A 388 -6.78 -1.92 3.16
C TYR A 388 -5.70 -0.96 3.65
N PHE A 389 -6.07 0.29 3.97
CA PHE A 389 -5.11 1.38 4.11
C PHE A 389 -5.18 2.14 5.42
N THR A 390 -6.03 1.74 6.39
CA THR A 390 -5.98 2.30 7.75
C THR A 390 -4.95 1.62 8.62
N ALA A 391 -4.42 2.36 9.60
CA ALA A 391 -3.51 1.78 10.58
C ALA A 391 -4.19 0.63 11.33
N PRO A 392 -3.58 -0.57 11.37
CA PRO A 392 -4.04 -1.57 12.31
C PRO A 392 -3.93 -0.96 13.70
N VAL A 393 -5.04 -0.98 14.43
CA VAL A 393 -5.03 -0.62 15.84
C VAL A 393 -4.19 -1.68 16.56
N THR A 394 -3.52 -1.26 17.64
CA THR A 394 -2.62 -2.11 18.43
C THR A 394 -3.26 -3.40 18.90
N GLN A 395 -2.45 -4.46 19.00
CA GLN A 395 -2.85 -5.85 19.29
C GLN A 395 -4.06 -6.06 20.21
N GLY A 396 -4.93 -7.01 19.85
CA GLY A 396 -5.99 -7.59 20.67
C GLY A 396 -7.41 -7.09 20.36
N GLU A 397 -7.65 -6.58 19.15
CA GLU A 397 -8.97 -6.07 18.76
C GLU A 397 -9.89 -7.10 18.08
N GLY A 398 -9.38 -8.21 17.57
CA GLY A 398 -10.21 -9.34 17.10
C GLY A 398 -10.31 -9.44 15.59
N TYR A 399 -9.17 -9.37 14.93
CA TYR A 399 -9.04 -9.34 13.47
C TYR A 399 -8.52 -10.68 12.93
N ILE A 400 -8.78 -10.99 11.67
CA ILE A 400 -8.21 -12.20 11.02
C ILE A 400 -6.67 -12.20 11.02
N THR A 401 -6.03 -11.03 11.08
CA THR A 401 -4.57 -10.85 11.15
C THR A 401 -4.04 -10.65 12.56
N ASP A 402 -4.92 -10.43 13.54
CA ASP A 402 -4.61 -10.21 14.96
C ASP A 402 -5.84 -10.59 15.83
N PRO A 403 -6.09 -11.89 16.05
CA PRO A 403 -7.24 -12.35 16.82
C PRO A 403 -7.13 -12.00 18.31
N ILE A 404 -8.26 -11.98 19.02
CA ILE A 404 -8.28 -11.86 20.47
C ILE A 404 -7.79 -13.19 21.09
N GLU A 405 -6.61 -13.16 21.70
CA GLU A 405 -6.01 -14.34 22.33
C GLU A 405 -6.73 -14.73 23.64
N ILE A 406 -7.46 -15.85 23.59
CA ILE A 406 -8.02 -16.51 24.77
C ILE A 406 -6.89 -17.28 25.47
N ASN A 407 -6.14 -16.58 26.30
CA ASN A 407 -4.98 -17.10 27.03
C ASN A 407 -5.34 -18.11 28.15
N GLY A 408 -6.61 -18.43 28.35
CA GLY A 408 -7.06 -19.41 29.34
C GLY A 408 -8.58 -19.43 29.53
N PHE A 409 -9.08 -20.51 30.14
CA PHE A 409 -10.50 -20.73 30.39
C PHE A 409 -10.82 -20.84 31.90
N PRO A 410 -12.00 -20.40 32.37
CA PRO A 410 -13.06 -19.74 31.60
C PRO A 410 -12.65 -18.33 31.14
N TYR A 411 -13.17 -17.95 29.99
CA TYR A 411 -12.96 -16.66 29.34
C TYR A 411 -14.29 -15.92 29.22
N SER A 412 -14.25 -14.60 29.30
CA SER A 412 -15.41 -13.73 29.14
C SER A 412 -14.95 -12.40 28.53
N ASP A 413 -15.67 -11.92 27.54
CA ASP A 413 -15.46 -10.62 26.89
C ASP A 413 -16.82 -9.96 26.60
N SER A 414 -16.83 -8.63 26.50
CA SER A 414 -18.02 -7.86 26.15
C SER A 414 -17.65 -6.79 25.14
N ARG A 415 -18.20 -6.92 23.93
CA ARG A 415 -17.94 -6.03 22.79
C ARG A 415 -19.25 -5.68 22.11
N ASP A 416 -19.14 -4.98 20.99
CA ASP A 416 -20.27 -4.54 20.19
C ASP A 416 -19.92 -4.77 18.72
N THR A 417 -20.60 -5.69 18.02
CA THR A 417 -20.26 -6.01 16.62
C THR A 417 -20.38 -4.78 15.72
N SER A 418 -21.26 -3.82 16.05
CA SER A 418 -21.35 -2.56 15.33
C SER A 418 -20.08 -1.69 15.44
N THR A 419 -19.20 -1.97 16.41
CA THR A 419 -17.89 -1.32 16.58
C THR A 419 -16.72 -2.10 15.99
N SER A 420 -16.92 -3.33 15.51
CA SER A 420 -15.94 -3.95 14.61
C SER A 420 -15.90 -3.18 13.28
N GLY A 421 -14.75 -3.18 12.63
CA GLY A 421 -14.50 -2.48 11.37
C GLY A 421 -14.41 -3.36 10.14
N TYR A 422 -14.64 -4.68 10.26
CA TYR A 422 -14.32 -5.65 9.21
C TYR A 422 -15.40 -6.72 9.05
N ARG A 423 -15.55 -7.20 7.81
CA ARG A 423 -16.42 -8.30 7.35
C ARG A 423 -15.57 -9.31 6.57
N TYR A 424 -14.85 -10.20 7.25
CA TYR A 424 -13.93 -11.17 6.64
C TYR A 424 -14.65 -12.42 6.14
N PHE A 425 -15.56 -12.96 6.95
CA PHE A 425 -16.40 -14.10 6.63
C PHE A 425 -17.82 -13.61 6.32
N ASN A 426 -18.44 -14.16 5.28
CA ASN A 426 -19.81 -13.86 4.88
C ASN A 426 -20.64 -15.15 4.73
N TYR A 427 -19.94 -16.29 4.68
CA TYR A 427 -20.49 -17.64 4.54
C TYR A 427 -19.68 -18.63 5.38
N TYR A 428 -20.35 -19.66 5.90
CA TYR A 428 -19.68 -20.71 6.68
C TYR A 428 -20.06 -22.10 6.16
N SER A 429 -19.09 -22.97 5.96
CA SER A 429 -19.32 -24.32 5.41
C SER A 429 -20.24 -25.23 6.23
N CYS A 430 -20.48 -24.89 7.50
CA CYS A 430 -21.46 -25.54 8.37
C CYS A 430 -22.91 -25.19 8.01
N ASN A 431 -23.17 -24.04 7.36
CA ASN A 431 -24.46 -23.67 6.78
C ASN A 431 -24.32 -22.64 5.63
N PRO A 432 -23.91 -23.06 4.42
CA PRO A 432 -23.50 -22.13 3.35
C PRO A 432 -24.65 -21.43 2.61
N ASP A 433 -25.90 -21.81 2.88
CA ASP A 433 -27.10 -21.19 2.29
C ASP A 433 -27.68 -20.06 3.18
N LEU A 434 -27.00 -19.72 4.28
CA LEU A 434 -27.39 -18.66 5.21
C LEU A 434 -26.46 -17.45 5.02
N ASP A 435 -27.06 -16.28 4.90
CA ASP A 435 -26.35 -15.02 4.70
C ASP A 435 -25.87 -14.48 6.06
N GLU A 436 -24.56 -14.52 6.28
CA GLU A 436 -23.87 -14.06 7.51
C GLU A 436 -22.97 -12.84 7.21
N TYR A 437 -23.34 -11.98 6.26
CA TYR A 437 -22.52 -10.82 5.91
C TYR A 437 -22.63 -9.74 6.98
N GLY A 438 -21.77 -9.81 7.99
CA GLY A 438 -21.81 -8.97 9.17
C GLY A 438 -20.45 -8.38 9.55
N ARG A 439 -20.46 -7.40 10.47
CA ARG A 439 -19.23 -7.03 11.18
C ARG A 439 -19.03 -7.97 12.36
N GLU A 440 -17.78 -8.39 12.57
CA GLU A 440 -17.47 -9.58 13.37
C GLU A 440 -16.23 -9.40 14.25
N PHE A 441 -16.04 -10.29 15.23
CA PHE A 441 -14.81 -10.38 16.02
C PHE A 441 -14.24 -11.79 16.03
N VAL A 442 -12.95 -11.89 15.70
CA VAL A 442 -12.18 -13.13 15.68
C VAL A 442 -11.42 -13.31 17.00
N TYR A 443 -11.68 -14.40 17.70
CA TYR A 443 -10.95 -14.87 18.86
C TYR A 443 -10.11 -16.09 18.48
N GLN A 444 -8.94 -16.27 19.10
CA GLN A 444 -8.08 -17.44 18.92
C GLN A 444 -7.87 -18.14 20.26
N PHE A 445 -7.80 -19.48 20.24
CA PHE A 445 -7.31 -20.25 21.38
C PHE A 445 -6.53 -21.49 20.95
N ASP A 446 -5.54 -21.85 21.76
CA ASP A 446 -4.79 -23.09 21.61
C ASP A 446 -5.15 -24.06 22.75
N THR A 447 -5.43 -25.32 22.41
CA THR A 447 -5.61 -26.38 23.41
C THR A 447 -4.66 -27.55 23.15
N CYS A 448 -4.03 -28.04 24.20
CA CYS A 448 -3.07 -29.17 24.15
C CYS A 448 -3.66 -30.46 24.76
N GLN A 449 -4.94 -30.43 25.12
CA GLN A 449 -5.70 -31.58 25.60
C GLN A 449 -6.95 -31.73 24.73
N PRO A 450 -7.38 -32.95 24.36
CA PRO A 450 -8.73 -33.14 23.84
C PRO A 450 -9.75 -32.81 24.94
N GLY A 451 -10.91 -32.30 24.56
CA GLY A 451 -11.95 -31.90 25.50
C GLY A 451 -13.11 -31.18 24.84
N THR A 452 -14.07 -30.75 25.65
CA THR A 452 -15.27 -30.03 25.18
C THR A 452 -15.08 -28.53 25.35
N LEU A 453 -15.10 -27.80 24.24
CA LEU A 453 -15.35 -26.35 24.24
C LEU A 453 -16.84 -26.12 24.40
N THR A 454 -17.20 -25.23 25.31
CA THR A 454 -18.53 -24.62 25.40
C THR A 454 -18.35 -23.13 25.23
N ALA A 455 -19.21 -22.49 24.45
CA ALA A 455 -19.22 -21.05 24.33
C ALA A 455 -20.64 -20.52 24.18
N SER A 456 -20.86 -19.29 24.64
CA SER A 456 -22.16 -18.64 24.61
C SER A 456 -22.03 -17.16 24.28
N VAL A 457 -22.95 -16.64 23.48
CA VAL A 457 -23.13 -15.21 23.21
C VAL A 457 -24.44 -14.78 23.85
N ASN A 458 -24.44 -13.63 24.52
CA ASN A 458 -25.64 -13.03 25.11
C ASN A 458 -25.78 -11.61 24.58
N ASP A 459 -26.85 -11.37 23.85
CA ASP A 459 -27.17 -10.11 23.16
C ASP A 459 -28.33 -9.34 23.82
N ALA A 460 -28.77 -8.26 23.17
CA ALA A 460 -29.97 -7.52 23.53
C ALA A 460 -31.09 -7.74 22.49
N ALA A 461 -32.34 -7.70 22.93
CA ALA A 461 -33.48 -8.00 22.06
C ALA A 461 -33.54 -7.13 20.79
N GLY A 462 -33.45 -7.78 19.63
CA GLY A 462 -33.40 -7.13 18.31
C GLY A 462 -31.99 -7.07 17.69
N LEU A 463 -30.99 -7.59 18.40
CA LEU A 463 -29.67 -7.94 17.89
C LEU A 463 -29.61 -9.45 17.65
N ASP A 464 -28.69 -9.89 16.81
CA ASP A 464 -28.47 -11.31 16.53
C ASP A 464 -26.99 -11.57 16.13
N PRO A 465 -26.05 -11.53 17.10
CA PRO A 465 -24.67 -11.93 16.87
C PRO A 465 -24.51 -13.45 17.08
N ASP A 466 -24.34 -14.19 15.99
CA ASP A 466 -24.14 -15.63 15.96
C ASP A 466 -22.71 -16.03 16.37
N ILE A 467 -22.53 -17.30 16.77
CA ILE A 467 -21.24 -17.86 17.16
C ILE A 467 -20.80 -19.02 16.27
N HIS A 468 -19.57 -18.91 15.77
CA HIS A 468 -18.97 -19.82 14.80
C HIS A 468 -17.64 -20.35 15.34
N LEU A 469 -17.40 -21.65 15.25
CA LEU A 469 -16.13 -22.30 15.62
C LEU A 469 -15.43 -22.78 14.36
N LEU A 470 -14.17 -22.39 14.15
CA LEU A 470 -13.38 -22.72 12.96
C LEU A 470 -12.06 -23.41 13.31
N SER A 471 -11.58 -24.30 12.43
CA SER A 471 -10.24 -24.91 12.54
C SER A 471 -9.12 -24.07 11.93
N GLU A 472 -9.45 -23.16 11.02
CA GLU A 472 -8.56 -22.20 10.38
C GLU A 472 -9.38 -20.97 9.97
N LEU A 473 -8.72 -19.85 9.68
CA LEU A 473 -9.37 -18.60 9.33
C LEU A 473 -9.84 -18.61 7.86
N SER A 474 -10.90 -19.35 7.60
CA SER A 474 -11.49 -19.57 6.28
C SER A 474 -12.98 -19.93 6.39
N GLU A 475 -13.81 -19.35 5.52
CA GLU A 475 -15.23 -19.69 5.35
C GLU A 475 -15.48 -21.20 5.18
N THR A 476 -14.52 -21.92 4.58
CA THR A 476 -14.65 -23.37 4.35
C THR A 476 -14.37 -24.23 5.59
N ALA A 477 -13.89 -23.64 6.69
CA ALA A 477 -13.32 -24.35 7.83
C ALA A 477 -14.20 -24.34 9.10
N CYS A 478 -15.50 -24.03 8.95
CA CYS A 478 -16.45 -24.09 10.06
C CYS A 478 -16.59 -25.52 10.59
N ILE A 479 -16.39 -25.69 11.90
CA ILE A 479 -16.58 -26.93 12.65
C ILE A 479 -18.02 -26.98 13.18
N ASP A 480 -18.50 -25.88 13.74
CA ASP A 480 -19.80 -25.77 14.41
C ASP A 480 -20.30 -24.32 14.38
N ARG A 481 -21.62 -24.15 14.41
CA ARG A 481 -22.30 -22.83 14.46
C ARG A 481 -23.52 -22.92 15.38
N ALA A 482 -23.71 -21.89 16.19
CA ALA A 482 -24.92 -21.69 16.96
C ALA A 482 -25.34 -20.21 16.98
N HIS A 483 -26.55 -19.95 17.45
CA HIS A 483 -27.05 -18.60 17.68
C HIS A 483 -26.63 -18.07 19.05
N ILE A 484 -26.93 -18.83 20.11
CA ILE A 484 -26.58 -18.45 21.49
C ILE A 484 -25.48 -19.37 22.04
N ASP A 485 -25.73 -20.68 22.12
CA ASP A 485 -24.86 -21.65 22.81
C ASP A 485 -24.28 -22.70 21.85
N LEU A 486 -22.94 -22.85 21.83
CA LEU A 486 -22.22 -23.95 21.16
C LEU A 486 -21.57 -24.90 22.18
N SER A 487 -21.48 -26.19 21.83
CA SER A 487 -20.83 -27.21 22.67
C SER A 487 -20.17 -28.30 21.81
N THR A 488 -18.90 -28.11 21.44
CA THR A 488 -18.18 -28.96 20.49
C THR A 488 -16.99 -29.65 21.17
N HIS A 489 -16.78 -30.94 20.87
CA HIS A 489 -15.55 -31.64 21.25
C HIS A 489 -14.44 -31.31 20.26
N VAL A 490 -13.28 -30.89 20.77
CA VAL A 490 -12.11 -30.51 19.98
C VAL A 490 -10.87 -31.29 20.41
N ASN A 491 -10.00 -31.60 19.44
CA ASN A 491 -8.71 -32.24 19.66
C ASN A 491 -7.61 -31.19 19.93
N PRO A 492 -6.40 -31.59 20.39
CA PRO A 492 -5.28 -30.65 20.49
C PRO A 492 -5.02 -29.92 19.16
N GLY A 493 -4.90 -28.60 19.21
CA GLY A 493 -4.71 -27.73 18.05
C GLY A 493 -4.99 -26.25 18.36
N ARG A 494 -4.90 -25.42 17.32
CA ARG A 494 -5.40 -24.05 17.30
C ARG A 494 -6.82 -24.02 16.75
N TYR A 495 -7.65 -23.15 17.32
CA TYR A 495 -9.01 -22.90 16.86
C TYR A 495 -9.33 -21.42 16.94
N TYR A 496 -10.34 -21.03 16.17
CA TYR A 496 -10.85 -19.67 16.14
C TYR A 496 -12.33 -19.67 16.48
N ILE A 497 -12.76 -18.73 17.31
CA ILE A 497 -14.17 -18.47 17.56
C ILE A 497 -14.47 -17.13 16.94
N VAL A 498 -15.49 -17.07 16.10
CA VAL A 498 -15.96 -15.84 15.48
C VAL A 498 -17.33 -15.51 16.03
N ILE A 499 -17.49 -14.27 16.47
CA ILE A 499 -18.79 -13.68 16.80
C ILE A 499 -19.15 -12.78 15.63
N ASP A 500 -20.08 -13.24 14.80
CA ASP A 500 -20.48 -12.61 13.54
C ASP A 500 -21.88 -12.01 13.67
N THR A 501 -22.26 -11.09 12.80
CA THR A 501 -23.61 -10.52 12.81
C THR A 501 -24.53 -11.19 11.80
N TYR A 502 -25.63 -11.75 12.28
CA TYR A 502 -26.71 -12.28 11.44
C TYR A 502 -27.42 -11.20 10.61
N VAL A 503 -27.92 -11.60 9.45
CA VAL A 503 -28.68 -10.73 8.55
C VAL A 503 -30.11 -11.26 8.33
N ASP A 504 -31.11 -10.54 8.87
CA ASP A 504 -32.53 -10.77 8.52
C ASP A 504 -32.97 -9.81 7.42
N GLY A 505 -33.32 -10.34 6.24
CA GLY A 505 -33.95 -9.56 5.17
C GLY A 505 -33.12 -8.40 4.63
N ALA A 506 -31.78 -8.54 4.62
CA ALA A 506 -30.79 -7.50 4.31
C ALA A 506 -30.69 -6.35 5.35
N VAL A 507 -30.96 -6.66 6.61
CA VAL A 507 -30.65 -5.80 7.77
C VAL A 507 -29.67 -6.54 8.68
N GLU A 508 -28.46 -6.00 8.83
CA GLU A 508 -27.45 -6.48 9.78
C GLU A 508 -27.93 -6.21 11.22
N LEU A 509 -28.05 -7.24 12.05
CA LEU A 509 -28.58 -7.14 13.43
C LEU A 509 -27.47 -6.88 14.47
N GLU A 510 -26.63 -5.89 14.19
CA GLU A 510 -25.38 -5.60 14.92
C GLU A 510 -25.60 -4.98 16.30
N GLY A 511 -24.78 -5.37 17.28
CA GLY A 511 -24.71 -4.62 18.52
C GLY A 511 -23.92 -5.27 19.66
N VAL A 512 -24.18 -4.79 20.88
CA VAL A 512 -23.53 -5.23 22.11
C VAL A 512 -23.83 -6.70 22.43
N TYR A 513 -22.76 -7.46 22.68
CA TYR A 513 -22.83 -8.84 23.15
C TYR A 513 -21.90 -9.08 24.35
N THR A 514 -22.22 -10.12 25.14
CA THR A 514 -21.29 -10.73 26.12
C THR A 514 -20.99 -12.15 25.71
N PHE A 515 -19.75 -12.38 25.31
CA PHE A 515 -19.20 -13.68 24.95
C PHE A 515 -18.60 -14.35 26.17
N ASN A 516 -18.89 -15.64 26.36
CA ASN A 516 -18.27 -16.47 27.37
C ASN A 516 -17.82 -17.77 26.74
N ALA A 517 -16.63 -18.26 27.11
CA ALA A 517 -16.15 -19.57 26.68
C ALA A 517 -15.56 -20.35 27.86
N SER A 518 -15.74 -21.67 27.87
CA SER A 518 -15.12 -22.56 28.84
C SER A 518 -14.72 -23.87 28.19
N PHE A 519 -13.54 -24.38 28.56
CA PHE A 519 -12.99 -25.63 28.06
C PHE A 519 -12.90 -26.66 29.18
N THR A 520 -13.47 -27.84 28.95
CA THR A 520 -13.42 -28.98 29.87
C THR A 520 -12.58 -30.10 29.26
N PRO A 521 -11.32 -30.32 29.72
CA PRO A 521 -10.47 -31.40 29.22
C PRO A 521 -11.04 -32.79 29.49
N ASP A 522 -10.77 -33.74 28.59
CA ASP A 522 -11.18 -35.13 28.75
C ASP A 522 -10.51 -35.79 29.97
N GLY A 523 -11.28 -36.63 30.67
CA GLY A 523 -10.83 -37.32 31.87
C GLY A 523 -9.60 -38.22 31.63
N GLY A 524 -8.53 -38.00 32.40
CA GLY A 524 -7.27 -38.74 32.28
C GLY A 524 -6.21 -38.08 31.40
N THR A 525 -6.52 -36.93 30.77
CA THR A 525 -5.52 -36.07 30.14
C THR A 525 -4.79 -35.22 31.19
N SER A 526 -3.68 -34.58 30.81
CA SER A 526 -2.92 -33.67 31.69
C SER A 526 -2.55 -32.40 30.93
N PRO A 527 -2.54 -31.22 31.59
CA PRO A 527 -2.14 -29.97 30.97
C PRO A 527 -0.64 -29.96 30.66
N CYS A 528 -0.21 -28.95 29.91
CA CYS A 528 1.20 -28.75 29.62
C CYS A 528 2.07 -28.68 30.90
N PRO A 529 3.29 -29.27 30.89
CA PRO A 529 4.19 -29.22 32.04
C PRO A 529 4.48 -27.80 32.53
N GLY A 530 4.67 -27.62 33.84
CA GLY A 530 4.98 -26.31 34.42
C GLY A 530 6.19 -25.64 33.76
N GLY A 531 6.03 -24.40 33.29
CA GLY A 531 7.04 -23.67 32.52
C GLY A 531 6.88 -23.74 31.00
N THR A 532 5.97 -24.58 30.50
CA THR A 532 5.51 -24.57 29.09
C THR A 532 4.15 -23.90 28.94
N THR A 533 3.88 -23.35 27.76
CA THR A 533 2.56 -22.89 27.31
C THR A 533 2.08 -23.76 26.15
N CYS A 534 0.77 -23.79 25.90
CA CYS A 534 0.24 -24.44 24.71
C CYS A 534 0.36 -23.49 23.51
N VAL A 535 0.91 -23.99 22.39
CA VAL A 535 0.89 -23.32 21.09
C VAL A 535 0.53 -24.35 20.02
N GLU A 536 -0.53 -24.08 19.25
CA GLU A 536 -0.98 -24.91 18.11
C GLU A 536 -1.13 -26.41 18.45
N GLY A 537 -1.60 -26.72 19.67
CA GLY A 537 -1.77 -28.10 20.16
C GLY A 537 -0.51 -28.78 20.70
N SER A 538 0.62 -28.07 20.76
CA SER A 538 1.88 -28.56 21.32
C SER A 538 2.34 -27.74 22.52
N CYS A 539 2.87 -28.40 23.55
CA CYS A 539 3.47 -27.70 24.69
C CYS A 539 4.86 -27.18 24.32
N VAL A 540 5.06 -25.86 24.38
CA VAL A 540 6.32 -25.19 24.03
C VAL A 540 6.84 -24.37 25.21
N CYS A 541 8.16 -24.19 25.28
CA CYS A 541 8.79 -23.38 26.32
C CYS A 541 8.67 -21.88 26.01
N ALA A 542 8.37 -21.06 27.03
CA ALA A 542 8.42 -19.60 26.89
C ALA A 542 9.85 -19.08 26.61
N SER A 543 10.87 -19.84 27.04
CA SER A 543 12.28 -19.64 26.71
C SER A 543 13.04 -20.96 26.85
N GLY A 544 14.03 -21.21 25.97
CA GLY A 544 14.81 -22.44 25.96
C GLY A 544 14.12 -23.60 25.20
N THR A 545 14.66 -24.81 25.37
CA THR A 545 14.18 -26.03 24.68
C THR A 545 13.42 -26.93 25.67
N LEU A 546 12.33 -27.57 25.22
CA LEU A 546 11.62 -28.57 26.01
C LEU A 546 12.37 -29.91 25.99
N CYS A 547 13.05 -30.22 27.08
CA CYS A 547 13.77 -31.48 27.24
C CYS A 547 13.02 -32.41 28.20
N GLY A 548 12.24 -33.33 27.61
CA GLY A 548 11.32 -34.20 28.36
C GLY A 548 10.13 -33.40 28.88
N SER A 549 10.11 -33.10 30.18
CA SER A 549 9.04 -32.33 30.84
C SER A 549 9.54 -31.02 31.47
N VAL A 550 10.74 -30.56 31.11
CA VAL A 550 11.40 -29.39 31.70
C VAL A 550 11.93 -28.49 30.59
N CYS A 551 11.68 -27.19 30.71
CA CYS A 551 12.31 -26.17 29.86
C CYS A 551 13.73 -25.91 30.33
N VAL A 552 14.70 -26.02 29.45
CA VAL A 552 16.12 -25.84 29.75
C VAL A 552 16.76 -24.88 28.75
N ASP A 553 17.66 -24.03 29.24
CA ASP A 553 18.51 -23.24 28.37
C ASP A 553 19.69 -24.09 27.91
N THR A 554 19.60 -24.60 26.68
CA THR A 554 20.66 -25.42 26.08
C THR A 554 21.96 -24.65 25.85
N LEU A 555 22.01 -23.33 26.04
CA LEU A 555 23.23 -22.54 25.95
C LEU A 555 24.07 -22.56 27.23
N THR A 556 23.45 -22.83 28.39
CA THR A 556 24.09 -22.71 29.72
C THR A 556 23.84 -23.91 30.65
N ASP A 557 22.87 -24.79 30.36
CA ASP A 557 22.60 -25.96 31.19
C ASP A 557 23.64 -27.07 30.96
N ASN A 558 24.50 -27.30 31.95
CA ASN A 558 25.50 -28.37 31.95
C ASN A 558 24.92 -29.78 31.72
N ALA A 559 23.63 -30.03 31.96
CA ALA A 559 22.99 -31.33 31.71
C ALA A 559 22.38 -31.46 30.30
N ASN A 560 22.21 -30.35 29.57
CA ASN A 560 21.50 -30.27 28.30
C ASN A 560 22.23 -29.37 27.28
N CYS A 561 23.56 -29.40 27.28
CA CYS A 561 24.39 -28.44 26.57
C CYS A 561 24.34 -28.65 25.06
N GLY A 562 23.88 -27.63 24.31
CA GLY A 562 23.66 -27.68 22.87
C GLY A 562 22.51 -28.58 22.40
N SER A 563 22.08 -29.56 23.21
CA SER A 563 20.92 -30.42 22.95
C SER A 563 20.45 -31.17 24.20
N CYS A 564 19.18 -31.58 24.22
CA CYS A 564 18.58 -32.32 25.33
C CYS A 564 19.36 -33.59 25.71
N GLY A 565 19.68 -33.72 27.01
CA GLY A 565 20.42 -34.86 27.56
C GLY A 565 21.92 -34.88 27.26
N HIS A 566 22.47 -33.86 26.61
CA HIS A 566 23.90 -33.74 26.39
C HIS A 566 24.58 -33.12 27.63
N SER A 567 24.86 -33.96 28.63
CA SER A 567 25.58 -33.53 29.82
C SER A 567 27.07 -33.32 29.54
N CYS A 568 27.58 -32.15 29.91
CA CYS A 568 29.02 -31.92 30.02
C CYS A 568 29.64 -32.88 31.04
N THR A 569 30.86 -33.35 30.78
CA THR A 569 31.52 -34.40 31.55
C THR A 569 32.74 -33.88 32.31
N GLY A 570 32.98 -34.37 33.53
CA GLY A 570 34.13 -33.93 34.32
C GLY A 570 33.90 -32.58 34.98
N THR A 571 34.80 -31.62 34.74
CA THR A 571 34.70 -30.23 35.21
C THR A 571 34.25 -29.26 34.12
N ASP A 572 33.87 -29.76 32.94
CA ASP A 572 33.44 -28.93 31.81
C ASP A 572 32.12 -28.20 32.12
N THR A 573 32.05 -26.94 31.71
CA THR A 573 30.86 -26.06 31.87
C THR A 573 30.24 -25.75 30.52
N CYS A 574 28.91 -25.67 30.45
CA CYS A 574 28.20 -25.30 29.25
C CYS A 574 28.28 -23.79 29.01
N ILE A 575 28.90 -23.40 27.90
CA ILE A 575 29.02 -22.00 27.48
C ILE A 575 28.62 -21.91 26.01
N ASN A 576 27.58 -21.13 25.72
CA ASN A 576 27.01 -20.95 24.38
C ASN A 576 26.72 -22.29 23.67
N GLY A 577 26.21 -23.27 24.42
CA GLY A 577 25.82 -24.59 23.92
C GLY A 577 26.99 -25.54 23.62
N ASN A 578 28.19 -25.24 24.13
CA ASN A 578 29.36 -26.12 24.04
C ASN A 578 29.89 -26.43 25.44
N CYS A 579 30.31 -27.67 25.66
CA CYS A 579 31.02 -28.05 26.89
C CYS A 579 32.47 -27.58 26.81
N VAL A 580 32.86 -26.67 27.70
CA VAL A 580 34.16 -26.01 27.74
C VAL A 580 34.89 -26.38 29.03
N PRO A 581 36.15 -26.85 28.99
CA PRO A 581 36.92 -27.16 30.18
C PRO A 581 37.16 -25.95 31.09
N GLU A 582 37.06 -26.19 32.40
CA GLU A 582 37.36 -25.19 33.43
C GLU A 582 38.79 -24.64 33.28
N GLY A 583 38.91 -23.32 33.04
CA GLY A 583 40.20 -22.64 32.89
C GLY A 583 40.55 -22.14 31.48
N THR A 584 39.70 -22.33 30.46
CA THR A 584 39.85 -21.60 29.17
C THR A 584 38.95 -20.38 29.13
N ASP A 585 39.56 -19.20 29.28
CA ASP A 585 38.91 -17.91 29.06
C ASP A 585 38.46 -17.79 27.60
N ALA A 586 37.16 -17.58 27.41
CA ALA A 586 36.51 -17.38 26.11
C ALA A 586 35.98 -15.95 25.93
N GLY A 587 36.39 -15.02 26.80
CA GLY A 587 36.13 -13.59 26.67
C GLY A 587 37.04 -12.95 25.62
N THR A 588 36.46 -12.13 24.74
CA THR A 588 37.25 -11.09 24.05
C THR A 588 37.30 -9.88 24.96
N ASP A 589 38.40 -9.75 25.71
CA ASP A 589 38.61 -8.61 26.59
C ASP A 589 38.55 -7.29 25.79
N THR A 590 37.49 -6.54 26.09
CA THR A 590 37.23 -5.18 25.62
C THR A 590 36.77 -4.30 26.79
N GLY A 591 37.02 -4.74 28.03
CA GLY A 591 36.55 -4.10 29.26
C GLY A 591 37.64 -3.26 29.91
N THR A 592 37.54 -1.94 29.80
CA THR A 592 38.25 -1.04 30.73
C THR A 592 37.59 -1.14 32.10
N ASP A 593 38.09 -2.04 32.94
CA ASP A 593 37.59 -2.19 34.30
C ASP A 593 37.89 -0.94 35.15
N THR A 594 36.84 -0.39 35.75
CA THR A 594 36.91 0.66 36.78
C THR A 594 36.14 0.26 38.04
N GLY A 595 35.92 -1.04 38.20
CA GLY A 595 35.41 -1.68 39.40
C GLY A 595 36.45 -1.72 40.52
N ILE A 596 35.96 -1.63 41.76
CA ILE A 596 36.80 -1.74 42.95
C ILE A 596 37.00 -3.21 43.26
N ASP A 597 38.26 -3.66 43.26
CA ASP A 597 38.63 -4.97 43.79
C ASP A 597 38.27 -5.07 45.28
N THR A 598 37.40 -6.01 45.62
CA THR A 598 37.05 -6.37 47.01
C THR A 598 37.59 -7.73 47.41
N GLY A 599 38.54 -8.28 46.66
CA GLY A 599 39.31 -9.47 47.00
C GLY A 599 40.41 -9.17 48.03
N THR A 600 40.54 -10.04 49.03
CA THR A 600 41.71 -10.01 49.92
C THR A 600 42.90 -10.65 49.22
N ASP A 601 43.79 -9.83 48.66
CA ASP A 601 45.06 -10.32 48.13
C ASP A 601 45.99 -10.79 49.27
N THR A 602 46.39 -12.05 49.20
CA THR A 602 47.43 -12.64 50.06
C THR A 602 48.64 -13.09 49.23
N GLY A 603 49.08 -12.26 48.28
CA GLY A 603 50.34 -12.36 47.58
C GLY A 603 51.26 -11.19 47.92
N THR A 604 52.42 -11.46 48.52
CA THR A 604 53.47 -10.43 48.64
C THR A 604 54.26 -10.36 47.35
N ASP A 605 53.95 -9.41 46.46
CA ASP A 605 54.87 -9.03 45.39
C ASP A 605 55.73 -7.83 45.82
N THR A 606 57.00 -7.88 45.44
CA THR A 606 58.01 -6.84 45.66
C THR A 606 58.40 -6.23 44.30
N GLY A 607 57.42 -5.58 43.67
CA GLY A 607 57.58 -4.83 42.43
C GLY A 607 57.52 -3.32 42.68
N THR A 608 58.42 -2.55 42.07
CA THR A 608 58.35 -1.08 42.06
C THR A 608 57.92 -0.57 40.69
N ASP A 609 56.65 -0.21 40.58
CA ASP A 609 56.14 0.68 39.54
C ASP A 609 55.84 2.06 40.12
N GLY A 610 55.91 3.08 39.28
CA GLY A 610 55.71 4.45 39.72
C GLY A 610 55.21 5.33 38.60
N GLY A 611 54.43 6.34 38.99
CA GLY A 611 54.09 7.47 38.12
C GLY A 611 52.66 7.51 37.60
N ASP A 612 51.67 7.47 38.50
CA ASP A 612 50.35 8.03 38.19
C ASP A 612 50.41 9.57 38.20
N GLU A 613 50.14 10.21 37.06
CA GLU A 613 49.49 11.52 37.03
C GLU A 613 48.25 11.46 36.11
N PRO A 614 47.03 11.73 36.62
CA PRO A 614 45.80 11.58 35.85
C PRO A 614 45.48 12.83 35.01
N CYS A 615 45.25 12.63 33.71
CA CYS A 615 44.81 13.70 32.81
C CYS A 615 43.30 13.95 32.95
N ASN A 616 42.92 14.75 33.95
CA ASN A 616 41.52 14.99 34.31
C ASN A 616 41.04 16.36 33.78
N THR A 617 40.27 16.39 32.68
CA THR A 617 39.08 17.24 32.41
C THR A 617 38.75 17.36 30.92
N CYS A 618 37.63 16.77 30.49
CA CYS A 618 36.94 17.15 29.26
C CYS A 618 35.75 18.08 29.57
N LYS A 619 35.56 19.12 28.77
CA LYS A 619 34.34 19.93 28.74
C LYS A 619 33.79 19.98 27.32
N THR A 620 32.64 19.32 27.12
CA THR A 620 31.78 19.30 25.90
C THR A 620 32.32 18.50 24.69
N GLU A 621 31.39 18.08 23.82
CA GLU A 621 31.39 16.75 23.16
C GLU A 621 32.15 16.59 21.84
N TYR A 622 32.78 17.64 21.28
CA TYR A 622 33.30 17.58 19.89
C TYR A 622 34.76 18.05 19.73
N ASN A 623 35.71 17.29 20.30
CA ASN A 623 37.02 16.96 19.71
C ASN A 623 37.97 16.35 20.76
N CYS A 624 38.30 15.07 20.63
CA CYS A 624 39.46 14.46 21.30
C CYS A 624 40.21 13.60 20.28
N ALA A 625 41.43 14.03 19.92
CA ALA A 625 42.28 13.33 18.96
C ALA A 625 43.65 13.03 19.60
N CYS A 626 43.87 11.77 19.94
CA CYS A 626 45.18 11.25 20.35
C CYS A 626 45.73 10.37 19.22
N THR A 627 46.71 10.88 18.46
CA THR A 627 47.37 10.13 17.38
C THR A 627 48.63 9.43 17.90
N THR A 628 48.83 8.16 17.54
CA THR A 628 50.13 7.47 17.66
C THR A 628 50.57 6.84 16.33
N PRO A 629 51.90 6.75 16.04
CA PRO A 629 52.41 6.38 14.72
C PRO A 629 52.73 4.88 14.64
N GLY A 630 52.41 4.23 13.51
CA GLY A 630 52.62 2.78 13.33
C GLY A 630 53.94 2.38 12.66
N SER A 631 54.15 1.08 12.47
CA SER A 631 55.06 0.57 11.42
C SER A 631 54.90 -0.93 11.06
N LYS A 632 54.75 -1.20 9.75
CA LYS A 632 55.33 -2.30 8.94
C LYS A 632 54.87 -3.77 9.06
N GLN A 633 54.38 -4.26 7.91
CA GLN A 633 54.76 -5.49 7.16
C GLN A 633 54.50 -6.88 7.83
N SER A 634 53.96 -7.90 7.15
CA SER A 634 53.52 -8.11 5.75
C SER A 634 52.33 -9.12 5.72
N SER A 635 51.72 -9.61 4.63
CA SER A 635 52.23 -10.10 3.32
C SER A 635 51.15 -10.12 2.21
N PHE A 636 51.45 -10.81 1.09
CA PHE A 636 50.61 -11.06 -0.10
C PHE A 636 50.20 -12.55 -0.20
N PRO A 637 49.33 -13.00 -1.16
CA PRO A 637 48.71 -12.27 -2.28
C PRO A 637 47.18 -12.44 -2.48
N VAL A 638 46.59 -11.50 -3.22
CA VAL A 638 45.31 -11.66 -3.96
C VAL A 638 45.60 -11.67 -5.47
N LEU A 639 44.88 -12.48 -6.24
CA LEU A 639 45.04 -12.61 -7.69
C LEU A 639 44.28 -11.53 -8.49
N PHE A 640 44.97 -11.00 -9.50
CA PHE A 640 44.48 -10.41 -10.76
C PHE A 640 43.35 -9.35 -10.75
N ALA A 641 43.78 -8.13 -11.05
CA ALA A 641 43.10 -7.26 -12.01
C ALA A 641 44.06 -6.97 -13.18
N SER A 642 43.56 -6.71 -14.38
CA SER A 642 44.36 -6.16 -15.50
C SER A 642 43.49 -5.31 -16.42
N LEU A 643 43.97 -4.10 -16.68
CA LEU A 643 43.23 -3.00 -17.32
C LEU A 643 42.98 -3.21 -18.82
N MET A 644 41.89 -2.62 -19.32
CA MET A 644 41.79 -2.16 -20.71
C MET A 644 42.32 -0.73 -20.84
N ILE A 645 43.20 -0.45 -21.83
CA ILE A 645 43.46 0.91 -22.35
C ILE A 645 43.72 0.88 -23.87
N LEU A 646 43.10 1.83 -24.59
CA LEU A 646 43.33 2.32 -25.98
C LEU A 646 43.04 1.43 -27.21
N GLY A 647 42.41 2.06 -28.23
CA GLY A 647 42.32 1.57 -29.62
C GLY A 647 41.43 2.44 -30.51
N ILE A 648 42.02 3.27 -31.38
CA ILE A 648 41.32 4.31 -32.17
C ILE A 648 40.88 3.82 -33.58
N ALA A 649 39.60 4.06 -33.89
CA ALA A 649 38.99 4.34 -35.21
C ALA A 649 38.89 3.29 -36.34
N ILE A 650 37.99 3.64 -37.28
CA ILE A 650 37.75 3.12 -38.64
C ILE A 650 37.02 1.77 -38.73
N PHE A 651 35.72 1.80 -39.07
CA PHE A 651 35.26 1.27 -40.37
C PHE A 651 33.84 1.75 -40.74
N ARG A 652 33.71 2.46 -41.88
CA ARG A 652 32.45 2.56 -42.64
C ARG A 652 32.36 1.36 -43.58
N ARG A 653 31.29 0.54 -43.50
CA ARG A 653 30.44 0.10 -44.64
C ARG A 653 29.60 -1.16 -44.32
N ARG A 654 28.31 -1.07 -44.67
CA ARG A 654 27.42 -2.16 -45.14
C ARG A 654 27.29 -3.40 -44.24
N LEU A 655 26.14 -3.52 -43.59
CA LEU A 655 24.94 -4.07 -44.26
C LEU A 655 23.68 -3.41 -43.68
#